data_AF-A0A7Z2YBP1-F1
#
_entry.id   AF-A0A7Z2YBP1-F1
#
_cell.length_a   1.000
_cell.length_b   1.000
_cell.length_c   1.000
_cell.angle_alpha   90.00
_cell.angle_beta   90.00
_cell.angle_gamma   90.00
#
_symmetry.space_group_name_H-M   'P 1'
#
loop_
_entity.id
_entity.type
_entity.pdbx_description
1 polymer ?
#
loop_
_entity_poly.entity_id
_entity_poly.type
_entity_poly.pdbx_seq_one_letter_code
_entity_poly.pdbx_strand_id
1 'polypeptide(L)'
;MNKKYFLLVLAGIIVVGAAAFFTMNAVQADSVDELYKEAKAAYDDEDYEKSVELYQDVLDMDAAHEKARLELGKSYIALSDYEAAIRTLNDGIYEVPERASNYLLLSDVYLNQENVEKALETLDKGQKYSEAASIKEAHDAITSNIFVNVDGPMIQKGYDRELELVWESKEGNLVPLPAEWEVEDPAVGDIAKEEDTVTFTSAAVGKTNVNANWESITQSIELEVADQVLKEVTVTPEEIDPLAVGETLELSVTGVDEAGEEMAFTPEWEVSKDFFSIEPGEDQNVTITAEKEGKDTLIVRYQNYQEGIDIYVEGENKYVRTEVVGEGQVTVFPAEESFPVGEDITIEARPAEGWEFVRWEGDIDADGPKVNLTIEDHINATAVFEKVGHNLELSIEGEGQIIRDSLAATYAHNAEVSLRARADQGWEFVRWEGSQTGSESDIEVLMDDDKALKAVFQQVGAEEEEEQEEETTDETEASSAAYSLNLAINGNGRITKSKSGSSFPEDTDVTITAIPADGWTFKGWSTGSYSSSLTVTMNQNRAMTATFEKKASQPAPTPAPEPKPEPKPDPKPEPEPEQFSLSTSVEGQGSIQASDRSVRAGRNITVTAVPAEGWSFVRWSGDISGSSPSATFMMDRNKSVTAVFEEN
;
A
#
# COMPACT_ATOMS: atom_id res chain seq x y z
N MET A 1 -70.47 -52.21 -3.64
CA MET A 1 -69.86 -51.07 -2.91
C MET A 1 -70.60 -49.81 -3.31
N ASN A 2 -71.08 -49.01 -2.36
CA ASN A 2 -72.00 -47.90 -2.63
C ASN A 2 -71.22 -46.70 -3.21
N LYS A 3 -71.58 -46.20 -4.40
CA LYS A 3 -70.83 -45.12 -5.11
C LYS A 3 -70.66 -43.83 -4.28
N LYS A 4 -71.59 -43.57 -3.35
CA LYS A 4 -71.46 -42.47 -2.36
C LYS A 4 -70.35 -42.69 -1.33
N TYR A 5 -70.06 -43.93 -0.96
CA TYR A 5 -68.97 -44.27 -0.02
C TYR A 5 -67.59 -44.13 -0.66
N PHE A 6 -67.45 -44.46 -1.96
CA PHE A 6 -66.19 -44.31 -2.68
C PHE A 6 -65.78 -42.84 -2.88
N LEU A 7 -66.73 -41.96 -3.20
CA LEU A 7 -66.48 -40.51 -3.33
C LEU A 7 -66.12 -39.84 -1.99
N LEU A 8 -66.71 -40.28 -0.87
CA LEU A 8 -66.37 -39.78 0.46
C LEU A 8 -64.98 -40.23 0.92
N VAL A 9 -64.56 -41.45 0.58
CA VAL A 9 -63.21 -41.95 0.86
C VAL A 9 -62.16 -41.23 0.00
N LEU A 10 -62.45 -40.97 -1.28
CA LEU A 10 -61.55 -40.24 -2.17
C LEU A 10 -61.38 -38.76 -1.75
N ALA A 11 -62.47 -38.09 -1.35
CA ALA A 11 -62.42 -36.74 -0.81
C ALA A 11 -61.67 -36.67 0.53
N GLY A 12 -61.82 -37.69 1.39
CA GLY A 12 -61.06 -37.81 2.63
C GLY A 12 -59.55 -37.97 2.39
N ILE A 13 -59.15 -38.76 1.39
CA ILE A 13 -57.72 -38.95 1.05
C ILE A 13 -57.11 -37.68 0.46
N ILE A 14 -57.85 -36.92 -0.36
CA ILE A 14 -57.38 -35.64 -0.92
C ILE A 14 -57.26 -34.57 0.19
N VAL A 15 -58.20 -34.51 1.13
CA VAL A 15 -58.14 -33.57 2.26
C VAL A 15 -57.03 -33.93 3.24
N VAL A 16 -56.81 -35.22 3.51
CA VAL A 16 -55.71 -35.68 4.37
C VAL A 16 -54.35 -35.49 3.69
N GLY A 17 -54.24 -35.74 2.39
CA GLY A 17 -53.03 -35.49 1.60
C GLY A 17 -52.70 -33.99 1.49
N ALA A 18 -53.70 -33.14 1.28
CA ALA A 18 -53.52 -31.69 1.31
C ALA A 18 -53.14 -31.20 2.71
N ALA A 19 -53.80 -31.68 3.78
CA ALA A 19 -53.43 -31.33 5.14
C ALA A 19 -52.02 -31.82 5.52
N ALA A 20 -51.60 -33.01 5.09
CA ALA A 20 -50.24 -33.51 5.27
C ALA A 20 -49.20 -32.67 4.51
N PHE A 21 -49.50 -32.28 3.26
CA PHE A 21 -48.65 -31.40 2.46
C PHE A 21 -48.51 -30.00 3.09
N PHE A 22 -49.63 -29.39 3.51
CA PHE A 22 -49.59 -28.09 4.18
C PHE A 22 -48.90 -28.14 5.54
N THR A 23 -49.01 -29.24 6.29
CA THR A 23 -48.33 -29.39 7.59
C THR A 23 -46.84 -29.66 7.44
N MET A 24 -46.40 -30.45 6.45
CA MET A 24 -44.97 -30.65 6.18
C MET A 24 -44.30 -29.35 5.69
N ASN A 25 -44.94 -28.61 4.79
CA ASN A 25 -44.40 -27.33 4.32
C ASN A 25 -44.37 -26.26 5.43
N ALA A 26 -45.35 -26.26 6.34
CA ALA A 26 -45.35 -25.36 7.49
C ALA A 26 -44.23 -25.71 8.49
N VAL A 27 -44.04 -26.99 8.80
CA VAL A 27 -42.94 -27.44 9.68
C VAL A 27 -41.57 -27.15 9.08
N GLN A 28 -41.41 -27.31 7.77
CA GLN A 28 -40.16 -26.99 7.08
C GLN A 28 -39.87 -25.48 7.10
N ALA A 29 -40.88 -24.63 6.86
CA ALA A 29 -40.73 -23.17 6.95
C ALA A 29 -40.38 -22.71 8.38
N ASP A 30 -41.05 -23.27 9.41
CA ASP A 30 -40.73 -22.98 10.81
C ASP A 30 -39.28 -23.37 11.16
N SER A 31 -38.77 -24.47 10.60
CA SER A 31 -37.38 -24.92 10.83
C SER A 31 -36.32 -24.03 10.16
N VAL A 32 -36.60 -23.45 8.97
CA VAL A 32 -35.67 -22.53 8.30
C VAL A 32 -35.55 -21.21 9.08
N ASP A 33 -36.69 -20.68 9.57
CA ASP A 33 -36.71 -19.46 10.38
C ASP A 33 -35.99 -19.61 11.73
N GLU A 34 -36.10 -20.79 12.37
CA GLU A 34 -35.36 -21.08 13.60
C GLU A 34 -33.85 -21.17 13.34
N LEU A 35 -33.44 -21.88 12.29
CA LEU A 35 -32.04 -22.05 11.91
C LEU A 35 -31.39 -20.71 11.54
N TYR A 36 -32.08 -19.86 10.79
CA TYR A 36 -31.61 -18.51 10.48
C TYR A 36 -31.38 -17.65 11.74
N LYS A 37 -32.25 -17.77 12.75
CA LYS A 37 -32.07 -17.05 14.03
C LYS A 37 -30.88 -17.59 14.80
N GLU A 38 -30.64 -18.90 14.78
CA GLU A 38 -29.45 -19.49 15.41
C GLU A 38 -28.17 -19.04 14.69
N ALA A 39 -28.16 -19.04 13.36
CA ALA A 39 -27.04 -18.56 12.55
C ALA A 39 -26.70 -17.09 12.87
N LYS A 40 -27.74 -16.26 13.01
CA LYS A 40 -27.58 -14.87 13.41
C LYS A 40 -27.06 -14.72 14.84
N ALA A 41 -27.57 -15.51 15.79
CA ALA A 41 -27.09 -15.49 17.16
C ALA A 41 -25.61 -15.87 17.23
N ALA A 42 -25.18 -16.88 16.47
CA ALA A 42 -23.76 -17.25 16.36
C ALA A 42 -22.91 -16.09 15.82
N TYR A 43 -23.37 -15.38 14.80
CA TYR A 43 -22.69 -14.17 14.30
C TYR A 43 -22.57 -13.09 15.38
N ASP A 44 -23.69 -12.79 16.06
CA ASP A 44 -23.76 -11.75 17.09
C ASP A 44 -22.90 -12.13 18.34
N ASP A 45 -22.66 -13.42 18.56
CA ASP A 45 -21.77 -13.98 19.60
C ASP A 45 -20.29 -14.08 19.13
N GLU A 46 -19.96 -13.56 17.94
CA GLU A 46 -18.63 -13.61 17.31
C GLU A 46 -18.12 -15.03 16.99
N ASP A 47 -19.01 -16.03 16.98
CA ASP A 47 -18.74 -17.41 16.54
C ASP A 47 -19.00 -17.52 15.03
N TYR A 48 -18.10 -16.92 14.25
CA TYR A 48 -18.29 -16.74 12.80
C TYR A 48 -18.22 -18.05 12.02
N GLU A 49 -17.38 -19.00 12.41
CA GLU A 49 -17.33 -20.33 11.77
C GLU A 49 -18.65 -21.07 11.93
N LYS A 50 -19.23 -21.05 13.14
CA LYS A 50 -20.56 -21.62 13.38
C LYS A 50 -21.65 -20.87 12.63
N SER A 51 -21.54 -19.55 12.55
CA SER A 51 -22.48 -18.73 11.78
C SER A 51 -22.46 -19.11 10.29
N VAL A 52 -21.28 -19.29 9.70
CA VAL A 52 -21.11 -19.77 8.32
C VAL A 52 -21.79 -21.11 8.10
N GLU A 53 -21.51 -22.10 8.96
CA GLU A 53 -22.13 -23.44 8.88
C GLU A 53 -23.66 -23.35 8.91
N LEU A 54 -24.22 -22.62 9.87
CA LEU A 54 -25.66 -22.51 10.03
C LEU A 54 -26.32 -21.72 8.88
N TYR A 55 -25.69 -20.67 8.35
CA TYR A 55 -26.22 -19.97 7.19
C TYR A 55 -26.13 -20.80 5.91
N GLN A 56 -25.11 -21.65 5.75
CA GLN A 56 -25.06 -22.62 4.65
C GLN A 56 -26.20 -23.62 4.77
N ASP A 57 -26.47 -24.17 5.96
CA ASP A 57 -27.60 -25.06 6.18
C ASP A 57 -28.95 -24.38 5.86
N VAL A 58 -29.11 -23.09 6.19
CA VAL A 58 -30.29 -22.30 5.78
C VAL A 58 -30.43 -22.26 4.26
N LEU A 59 -29.32 -22.03 3.54
CA LEU A 59 -29.33 -21.95 2.08
C LEU A 59 -29.46 -23.31 1.40
N ASP A 60 -29.06 -24.40 2.04
CA ASP A 60 -29.31 -25.77 1.57
C ASP A 60 -30.81 -26.13 1.65
N MET A 61 -31.51 -25.59 2.65
CA MET A 61 -32.96 -25.76 2.81
C MET A 61 -33.77 -24.79 1.94
N ASP A 62 -33.32 -23.54 1.85
CA ASP A 62 -33.92 -22.49 1.03
C ASP A 62 -32.82 -21.68 0.33
N ALA A 63 -32.42 -22.14 -0.86
CA ALA A 63 -31.38 -21.50 -1.64
C ALA A 63 -31.72 -20.04 -2.02
N ALA A 64 -33.00 -19.66 -2.03
CA ALA A 64 -33.44 -18.30 -2.32
C ALA A 64 -33.52 -17.41 -1.07
N HIS A 65 -33.10 -17.91 0.11
CA HIS A 65 -33.18 -17.19 1.38
C HIS A 65 -32.22 -15.98 1.42
N GLU A 66 -32.73 -14.87 0.91
CA GLU A 66 -32.05 -13.60 0.66
C GLU A 66 -31.22 -13.06 1.85
N LYS A 67 -31.76 -13.09 3.07
CA LYS A 67 -31.09 -12.52 4.25
C LYS A 67 -29.93 -13.41 4.68
N ALA A 68 -30.12 -14.72 4.67
CA ALA A 68 -29.08 -15.68 5.04
C ALA A 68 -27.87 -15.56 4.13
N ARG A 69 -28.08 -15.35 2.82
CA ARG A 69 -26.98 -15.17 1.88
C ARG A 69 -26.16 -13.90 2.14
N LEU A 70 -26.84 -12.78 2.41
CA LEU A 70 -26.16 -11.52 2.73
C LEU A 70 -25.37 -11.65 4.04
N GLU A 71 -25.97 -12.23 5.08
CA GLU A 71 -25.32 -12.41 6.39
C GLU A 71 -24.20 -13.48 6.34
N LEU A 72 -24.31 -14.50 5.47
CA LEU A 72 -23.22 -15.43 5.16
C LEU A 72 -22.01 -14.70 4.56
N GLY A 73 -22.26 -13.79 3.61
CA GLY A 73 -21.21 -12.93 3.06
C GLY A 73 -20.49 -12.12 4.15
N LYS A 74 -21.22 -11.53 5.09
CA LYS A 74 -20.64 -10.82 6.24
C LYS A 74 -19.84 -11.72 7.17
N SER A 75 -20.32 -12.94 7.39
CA SER A 75 -19.61 -13.93 8.23
C SER A 75 -18.26 -14.31 7.62
N TYR A 76 -18.20 -14.47 6.29
CA TYR A 76 -16.93 -14.66 5.60
C TYR A 76 -16.00 -13.45 5.68
N ILE A 77 -16.53 -12.23 5.59
CA ILE A 77 -15.74 -11.00 5.76
C ILE A 77 -15.13 -10.92 7.17
N ALA A 78 -15.90 -11.27 8.20
CA ALA A 78 -15.42 -11.31 9.59
C ALA A 78 -14.30 -12.35 9.80
N LEU A 79 -14.28 -13.41 9.00
CA LEU A 79 -13.20 -14.41 8.94
C LEU A 79 -12.06 -14.04 7.99
N SER A 80 -12.10 -12.86 7.37
CA SER A 80 -11.18 -12.44 6.31
C SER A 80 -11.15 -13.37 5.08
N ASP A 81 -12.17 -14.21 4.88
CA ASP A 81 -12.34 -15.05 3.68
C ASP A 81 -13.06 -14.26 2.59
N TYR A 82 -12.34 -13.29 2.02
CA TYR A 82 -12.90 -12.38 1.02
C TYR A 82 -13.31 -13.10 -0.28
N GLU A 83 -12.63 -14.18 -0.65
CA GLU A 83 -12.97 -14.96 -1.85
C GLU A 83 -14.36 -15.62 -1.70
N ALA A 84 -14.60 -16.27 -0.56
CA ALA A 84 -15.91 -16.86 -0.28
C ALA A 84 -17.00 -15.79 -0.13
N ALA A 85 -16.69 -14.64 0.48
CA ALA A 85 -17.61 -13.50 0.55
C ALA A 85 -18.01 -13.00 -0.85
N ILE A 86 -17.02 -12.70 -1.70
CA ILE A 86 -17.23 -12.21 -3.07
C ILE A 86 -18.08 -13.20 -3.88
N ARG A 87 -17.78 -14.50 -3.81
CA ARG A 87 -18.58 -15.54 -4.48
C ARG A 87 -20.03 -15.53 -3.99
N THR A 88 -20.22 -15.53 -2.67
CA THR A 88 -21.56 -15.57 -2.04
C THR A 88 -22.41 -14.36 -2.44
N LEU A 89 -21.81 -13.16 -2.46
CA LEU A 89 -22.48 -11.92 -2.82
C LEU A 89 -22.80 -11.85 -4.31
N ASN A 90 -21.90 -12.31 -5.18
CA ASN A 90 -22.16 -12.44 -6.62
C ASN A 90 -23.30 -13.41 -6.91
N ASP A 91 -23.32 -14.57 -6.24
CA ASP A 91 -24.44 -15.50 -6.39
C ASP A 91 -25.74 -14.85 -5.91
N GLY A 92 -25.70 -14.03 -4.85
CA GLY A 92 -26.85 -13.25 -4.39
C GLY A 92 -27.34 -12.19 -5.37
N ILE A 93 -26.43 -11.51 -6.06
CA ILE A 93 -26.74 -10.58 -7.15
C ILE A 93 -27.40 -11.32 -8.32
N TYR A 94 -26.92 -12.53 -8.63
CA TYR A 94 -27.47 -13.33 -9.71
C TYR A 94 -28.93 -13.75 -9.44
N GLU A 95 -29.23 -14.17 -8.21
CA GLU A 95 -30.59 -14.58 -7.83
C GLU A 95 -31.56 -13.40 -7.78
N VAL A 96 -31.14 -12.25 -7.23
CA VAL A 96 -32.00 -11.05 -7.10
C VAL A 96 -31.24 -9.76 -7.48
N PRO A 97 -31.13 -9.46 -8.79
CA PRO A 97 -30.35 -8.33 -9.29
C PRO A 97 -30.83 -6.95 -8.84
N GLU A 98 -32.08 -6.80 -8.40
CA GLU A 98 -32.64 -5.52 -7.94
C GLU A 98 -32.22 -5.16 -6.50
N ARG A 99 -31.54 -6.08 -5.77
CA ARG A 99 -31.16 -5.85 -4.38
C ARG A 99 -29.86 -5.09 -4.24
N ALA A 100 -29.98 -3.87 -3.74
CA ALA A 100 -28.85 -2.99 -3.45
C ALA A 100 -27.83 -3.56 -2.45
N SER A 101 -28.28 -4.29 -1.43
CA SER A 101 -27.43 -4.72 -0.32
C SER A 101 -26.24 -5.58 -0.75
N ASN A 102 -26.40 -6.42 -1.79
CA ASN A 102 -25.31 -7.25 -2.27
C ASN A 102 -24.26 -6.43 -3.02
N TYR A 103 -24.67 -5.44 -3.81
CA TYR A 103 -23.74 -4.53 -4.50
C TYR A 103 -22.99 -3.64 -3.52
N LEU A 104 -23.70 -3.08 -2.53
CA LEU A 104 -23.10 -2.22 -1.51
C LEU A 104 -22.04 -2.98 -0.71
N LEU A 105 -22.38 -4.17 -0.20
CA LEU A 105 -21.43 -4.96 0.57
C LEU A 105 -20.27 -5.46 -0.28
N LEU A 106 -20.51 -5.85 -1.54
CA LEU A 106 -19.45 -6.28 -2.45
C LEU A 106 -18.51 -5.11 -2.80
N SER A 107 -19.04 -3.90 -2.99
CA SER A 107 -18.26 -2.68 -3.17
C SER A 107 -17.39 -2.40 -1.94
N ASP A 108 -17.94 -2.50 -0.73
CA ASP A 108 -17.19 -2.31 0.51
C ASP A 108 -16.04 -3.34 0.64
N VAL A 109 -16.27 -4.60 0.24
CA VAL A 109 -15.22 -5.62 0.21
C VAL A 109 -14.08 -5.23 -0.71
N TYR A 110 -14.37 -4.69 -1.90
CA TYR A 110 -13.34 -4.25 -2.83
C TYR A 110 -12.61 -3.00 -2.34
N LEU A 111 -13.28 -2.05 -1.70
CA LEU A 111 -12.63 -0.87 -1.10
C LEU A 111 -11.67 -1.26 0.03
N ASN A 112 -12.03 -2.25 0.85
CA ASN A 112 -11.14 -2.77 1.90
C ASN A 112 -9.91 -3.50 1.33
N GLN A 113 -9.94 -3.85 0.04
CA GLN A 113 -8.81 -4.39 -0.72
C GLN A 113 -8.14 -3.31 -1.58
N GLU A 114 -8.47 -2.04 -1.35
CA GLU A 114 -7.99 -0.86 -2.10
C GLU A 114 -8.28 -0.96 -3.61
N ASN A 115 -9.24 -1.79 -4.01
CA ASN A 115 -9.64 -1.99 -5.40
C ASN A 115 -10.82 -1.09 -5.77
N VAL A 116 -10.52 0.20 -5.93
CA VAL A 116 -11.52 1.25 -6.24
C VAL A 116 -12.23 0.98 -7.57
N GLU A 117 -11.51 0.47 -8.57
CA GLU A 117 -12.06 0.10 -9.89
C GLU A 117 -13.22 -0.90 -9.75
N LYS A 118 -12.97 -2.06 -9.14
CA LYS A 118 -14.00 -3.09 -8.97
C LYS A 118 -15.15 -2.65 -8.07
N ALA A 119 -14.87 -1.79 -7.08
CA ALA A 119 -15.90 -1.21 -6.24
C ALA A 119 -16.89 -0.38 -7.08
N LEU A 120 -16.38 0.55 -7.90
CA LEU A 120 -17.21 1.36 -8.80
C LEU A 120 -17.92 0.52 -9.87
N GLU A 121 -17.23 -0.43 -10.52
CA GLU A 121 -17.86 -1.35 -11.48
C GLU A 121 -19.05 -2.12 -10.88
N THR A 122 -18.90 -2.53 -9.61
CA THR A 122 -19.96 -3.23 -8.87
C THR A 122 -21.17 -2.33 -8.66
N LEU A 123 -20.94 -1.07 -8.28
CA LEU A 123 -22.02 -0.10 -8.08
C LEU A 123 -22.68 0.30 -9.40
N ASP A 124 -21.92 0.49 -10.47
CA ASP A 124 -22.44 0.75 -11.82
C ASP A 124 -23.34 -0.37 -12.31
N LYS A 125 -22.91 -1.61 -12.10
CA LYS A 125 -23.76 -2.79 -12.33
C LYS A 125 -25.03 -2.71 -11.47
N GLY A 126 -24.91 -2.35 -10.20
CA GLY A 126 -26.04 -2.15 -9.30
C GLY A 126 -27.04 -1.12 -9.81
N GLN A 127 -26.59 0.04 -10.29
CA GLN A 127 -27.44 1.11 -10.83
C GLN A 127 -28.21 0.68 -12.08
N LYS A 128 -27.69 -0.28 -12.85
CA LYS A 128 -28.37 -0.82 -14.02
C LYS A 128 -29.57 -1.72 -13.68
N TYR A 129 -29.51 -2.41 -12.54
CA TYR A 129 -30.51 -3.43 -12.16
C TYR A 129 -31.37 -3.03 -10.96
N SER A 130 -30.97 -2.02 -10.19
CA SER A 130 -31.66 -1.58 -8.98
C SER A 130 -31.94 -0.07 -9.00
N GLU A 131 -33.15 0.30 -8.58
CA GLU A 131 -33.60 1.70 -8.46
C GLU A 131 -33.26 2.29 -7.07
N ALA A 132 -32.44 1.61 -6.27
CA ALA A 132 -32.13 2.04 -4.91
C ALA A 132 -31.18 3.24 -4.91
N ALA A 133 -31.64 4.36 -4.33
CA ALA A 133 -30.83 5.58 -4.18
C ALA A 133 -29.49 5.33 -3.47
N SER A 134 -29.45 4.39 -2.52
CA SER A 134 -28.26 4.05 -1.75
C SER A 134 -27.08 3.58 -2.62
N ILE A 135 -27.32 2.94 -3.77
CA ILE A 135 -26.23 2.54 -4.68
C ILE A 135 -25.60 3.76 -5.32
N LYS A 136 -26.42 4.71 -5.76
CA LYS A 136 -25.95 5.98 -6.29
C LYS A 136 -25.23 6.79 -5.22
N GLU A 137 -25.79 6.87 -4.01
CA GLU A 137 -25.14 7.56 -2.88
C GLU A 137 -23.77 6.97 -2.56
N ALA A 138 -23.63 5.64 -2.56
CA ALA A 138 -22.34 4.98 -2.37
C ALA A 138 -21.35 5.28 -3.52
N HIS A 139 -21.83 5.26 -4.76
CA HIS A 139 -21.00 5.59 -5.93
C HIS A 139 -20.51 7.04 -5.86
N ASP A 140 -21.43 7.98 -5.64
CA ASP A 140 -21.12 9.40 -5.52
C ASP A 140 -20.12 9.64 -4.36
N ALA A 141 -20.27 8.94 -3.23
CA ALA A 141 -19.35 9.03 -2.09
C ALA A 141 -17.93 8.51 -2.39
N ILE A 142 -17.78 7.45 -3.18
CA ILE A 142 -16.46 6.98 -3.62
C ILE A 142 -15.84 8.02 -4.56
N THR A 143 -16.59 8.46 -5.57
CA THR A 143 -16.08 9.39 -6.58
C THR A 143 -15.77 10.78 -6.03
N SER A 144 -16.45 11.24 -4.96
CA SER A 144 -16.15 12.52 -4.31
C SER A 144 -14.80 12.54 -3.60
N ASN A 145 -14.24 11.37 -3.31
CA ASN A 145 -12.92 11.22 -2.70
C ASN A 145 -11.81 11.01 -3.74
N ILE A 146 -12.13 11.12 -5.03
CA ILE A 146 -11.15 11.04 -6.12
C ILE A 146 -10.73 12.46 -6.51
N PHE A 147 -9.45 12.75 -6.44
CA PHE A 147 -8.91 14.07 -6.78
C PHE A 147 -7.48 13.97 -7.33
N VAL A 148 -7.04 15.05 -7.97
CA VAL A 148 -5.64 15.21 -8.38
C VAL A 148 -4.84 15.71 -7.18
N ASN A 149 -3.95 14.87 -6.66
CA ASN A 149 -2.99 15.21 -5.63
C ASN A 149 -1.80 15.95 -6.26
N VAL A 150 -1.43 17.09 -5.69
CA VAL A 150 -0.30 17.92 -6.13
C VAL A 150 0.23 18.76 -4.96
N ASP A 151 1.54 18.92 -4.88
CA ASP A 151 2.18 19.85 -3.93
C ASP A 151 2.04 21.30 -4.39
N GLY A 152 0.87 21.87 -4.12
CA GLY A 152 0.51 23.24 -4.42
C GLY A 152 0.21 23.48 -5.92
N PRO A 153 -0.88 24.18 -6.26
CA PRO A 153 -1.23 24.44 -7.66
C PRO A 153 -0.36 25.51 -8.33
N MET A 154 0.48 26.23 -7.57
CA MET A 154 1.32 27.30 -8.09
C MET A 154 2.77 26.82 -8.27
N ILE A 155 3.33 27.05 -9.46
CA ILE A 155 4.59 26.47 -9.91
C ILE A 155 5.52 27.56 -10.41
N GLN A 156 6.77 27.57 -9.95
CA GLN A 156 7.78 28.47 -10.49
C GLN A 156 8.21 28.01 -11.88
N LYS A 157 8.28 28.94 -12.83
CA LYS A 157 8.70 28.67 -14.20
C LYS A 157 10.07 27.98 -14.25
N GLY A 158 10.13 26.84 -14.93
CA GLY A 158 11.32 26.00 -15.03
C GLY A 158 11.41 24.92 -13.95
N TYR A 159 10.44 24.86 -13.04
CA TYR A 159 10.27 23.76 -12.09
C TYR A 159 9.13 22.85 -12.50
N ASP A 160 9.25 21.61 -12.07
CA ASP A 160 8.31 20.55 -12.34
C ASP A 160 7.44 20.25 -11.11
N ARG A 161 6.26 19.68 -11.34
CA ARG A 161 5.40 19.16 -10.28
C ARG A 161 4.94 17.76 -10.60
N GLU A 162 5.01 16.90 -9.60
CA GLU A 162 4.38 15.58 -9.67
C GLU A 162 2.88 15.71 -9.44
N LEU A 163 2.13 14.91 -10.20
CA LEU A 163 0.69 14.86 -10.19
C LEU A 163 0.27 13.40 -10.03
N GLU A 164 -0.73 13.16 -9.22
CA GLU A 164 -1.26 11.81 -9.05
C GLU A 164 -2.78 11.89 -8.95
N LEU A 165 -3.48 11.03 -9.69
CA LEU A 165 -4.91 10.85 -9.46
C LEU A 165 -5.04 9.84 -8.32
N VAL A 166 -5.64 10.24 -7.20
CA VAL A 166 -5.76 9.40 -6.02
C VAL A 166 -7.21 9.27 -5.59
N TRP A 167 -7.52 8.15 -4.94
CA TRP A 167 -8.69 7.99 -4.10
C TRP A 167 -8.29 8.01 -2.64
N GLU A 168 -8.93 8.86 -1.83
CA GLU A 168 -8.71 8.92 -0.40
C GLU A 168 -9.69 7.99 0.35
N SER A 169 -9.11 7.03 1.07
CA SER A 169 -9.83 6.11 1.97
C SER A 169 -10.38 6.84 3.20
N LYS A 170 -11.21 6.16 4.00
CA LYS A 170 -11.76 6.74 5.25
C LYS A 170 -10.67 6.95 6.32
N GLU A 171 -9.59 6.20 6.21
CA GLU A 171 -8.43 6.22 7.08
C GLU A 171 -7.40 7.29 6.67
N GLY A 172 -7.62 7.98 5.54
CA GLY A 172 -6.71 9.01 5.00
C GLY A 172 -5.59 8.45 4.11
N ASN A 173 -5.58 7.14 3.83
CA ASN A 173 -4.65 6.56 2.87
C ASN A 173 -5.01 7.02 1.45
N LEU A 174 -4.01 7.42 0.68
CA LEU A 174 -4.14 7.79 -0.72
C LEU A 174 -3.82 6.58 -1.61
N VAL A 175 -4.81 6.12 -2.38
CA VAL A 175 -4.65 5.00 -3.31
C VAL A 175 -4.49 5.55 -4.72
N PRO A 176 -3.37 5.28 -5.42
CA PRO A 176 -3.14 5.76 -6.78
C PRO A 176 -4.10 5.11 -7.78
N LEU A 177 -4.62 5.91 -8.70
CA LEU A 177 -5.51 5.49 -9.77
C LEU A 177 -4.86 5.72 -11.14
N PRO A 178 -4.99 4.77 -12.08
CA PRO A 178 -4.44 4.94 -13.42
C PRO A 178 -5.22 6.02 -14.17
N ALA A 179 -4.55 7.07 -14.65
CA ALA A 179 -5.20 8.14 -15.40
C ALA A 179 -4.51 8.43 -16.74
N GLU A 180 -5.31 8.80 -17.73
CA GLU A 180 -4.87 9.50 -18.93
C GLU A 180 -4.93 11.01 -18.70
N TRP A 181 -3.84 11.70 -19.01
CA TRP A 181 -3.67 13.10 -18.68
C TRP A 181 -3.71 13.99 -19.92
N GLU A 182 -4.38 15.14 -19.80
CA GLU A 182 -4.46 16.15 -20.83
C GLU A 182 -4.23 17.55 -20.23
N VAL A 183 -3.44 18.38 -20.90
CA VAL A 183 -3.22 19.78 -20.55
C VAL A 183 -4.00 20.66 -21.53
N GLU A 184 -4.87 21.53 -21.02
CA GLU A 184 -5.73 22.38 -21.86
C GLU A 184 -4.93 23.43 -22.66
N ASP A 185 -3.96 24.10 -22.02
CA ASP A 185 -3.04 25.02 -22.67
C ASP A 185 -1.58 24.52 -22.60
N PRO A 186 -1.09 23.83 -23.63
CA PRO A 186 0.29 23.32 -23.67
C PRO A 186 1.35 24.43 -23.81
N ALA A 187 0.96 25.70 -23.99
CA ALA A 187 1.90 26.81 -23.98
C ALA A 187 2.40 27.12 -22.55
N VAL A 188 1.57 26.84 -21.53
CA VAL A 188 1.89 27.07 -20.10
C VAL A 188 2.81 25.98 -19.56
N GLY A 189 2.58 24.73 -19.97
CA GLY A 189 3.42 23.58 -19.62
C GLY A 189 2.91 22.33 -20.31
N ASP A 190 3.63 21.22 -20.16
CA ASP A 190 3.27 19.92 -20.75
C ASP A 190 3.38 18.82 -19.70
N ILE A 191 2.76 17.67 -19.96
CA ILE A 191 2.78 16.54 -19.05
C ILE A 191 3.59 15.38 -19.64
N ALA A 192 4.45 14.80 -18.82
CA ALA A 192 5.20 13.60 -19.14
C ALA A 192 4.81 12.48 -18.17
N LYS A 193 4.74 11.25 -18.69
CA LYS A 193 4.59 10.04 -17.88
C LYS A 193 5.84 9.18 -18.06
N GLU A 194 6.54 8.94 -16.97
CA GLU A 194 7.69 8.03 -16.91
C GLU A 194 7.40 6.96 -15.87
N GLU A 195 7.27 5.70 -16.32
CA GLU A 195 6.83 4.58 -15.48
C GLU A 195 5.48 4.89 -14.80
N ASP A 196 5.47 4.99 -13.47
CA ASP A 196 4.29 5.27 -12.64
C ASP A 196 4.22 6.75 -12.20
N THR A 197 5.21 7.57 -12.55
CA THR A 197 5.23 9.00 -12.19
C THR A 197 4.69 9.86 -13.33
N VAL A 198 3.82 10.80 -12.97
CA VAL A 198 3.29 11.81 -13.88
C VAL A 198 3.79 13.18 -13.45
N THR A 199 4.42 13.89 -14.37
CA THR A 199 5.10 15.15 -14.09
C THR A 199 4.61 16.22 -15.04
N PHE A 200 4.18 17.34 -14.49
CA PHE A 200 3.94 18.57 -15.23
C PHE A 200 5.21 19.42 -15.27
N THR A 201 5.69 19.69 -16.47
CA THR A 201 6.83 20.56 -16.71
C THR A 201 6.36 21.96 -17.12
N SER A 202 6.69 22.94 -16.29
CA SER A 202 6.32 24.33 -16.57
C SER A 202 7.14 24.93 -17.71
N ALA A 203 6.48 25.66 -18.61
CA ALA A 203 7.08 26.25 -19.81
C ALA A 203 6.97 27.79 -19.85
N ALA A 204 5.78 28.33 -19.60
CA ALA A 204 5.54 29.76 -19.64
C ALA A 204 4.57 30.21 -18.55
N VAL A 205 4.71 31.46 -18.10
CA VAL A 205 3.81 32.06 -17.12
C VAL A 205 2.39 32.10 -17.66
N GLY A 206 1.44 31.63 -16.85
CA GLY A 206 0.04 31.49 -17.21
C GLY A 206 -0.69 30.50 -16.33
N LYS A 207 -1.97 30.28 -16.64
CA LYS A 207 -2.81 29.28 -15.97
C LYS A 207 -3.24 28.24 -16.98
N THR A 208 -3.26 26.97 -16.60
CA THR A 208 -3.76 25.87 -17.43
C THR A 208 -4.51 24.86 -16.57
N ASN A 209 -5.58 24.27 -17.09
CA ASN A 209 -6.19 23.13 -16.43
C ASN A 209 -5.48 21.85 -16.89
N VAL A 210 -5.22 20.98 -15.92
CA VAL A 210 -4.74 19.62 -16.15
C VAL A 210 -5.88 18.67 -15.81
N ASN A 211 -6.28 17.88 -16.79
CA ASN A 211 -7.39 16.94 -16.68
C ASN A 211 -6.85 15.51 -16.55
N ALA A 212 -7.19 14.82 -15.47
CA ALA A 212 -6.96 13.41 -15.26
C ALA A 212 -8.24 12.63 -15.59
N ASN A 213 -8.16 11.73 -16.57
CA ASN A 213 -9.29 10.91 -17.02
C ASN A 213 -9.04 9.47 -16.63
N TRP A 214 -9.94 8.91 -15.82
CA TRP A 214 -9.93 7.51 -15.43
C TRP A 214 -11.33 6.93 -15.61
N GLU A 215 -11.46 5.93 -16.47
CA GLU A 215 -12.76 5.37 -16.88
C GLU A 215 -13.73 6.46 -17.37
N SER A 216 -14.80 6.72 -16.61
CA SER A 216 -15.80 7.76 -16.90
C SER A 216 -15.64 9.02 -16.03
N ILE A 217 -14.61 9.05 -15.18
CA ILE A 217 -14.35 10.10 -14.21
C ILE A 217 -13.27 11.02 -14.78
N THR A 218 -13.57 12.31 -14.79
CA THR A 218 -12.59 13.36 -15.10
C THR A 218 -12.43 14.25 -13.88
N GLN A 219 -11.20 14.32 -13.37
CA GLN A 219 -10.81 15.32 -12.37
C GLN A 219 -9.96 16.38 -13.04
N SER A 220 -10.13 17.63 -12.62
CA SER A 220 -9.45 18.78 -13.21
C SER A 220 -8.83 19.63 -12.11
N ILE A 221 -7.59 20.06 -12.32
CA ILE A 221 -6.89 20.99 -11.45
C ILE A 221 -6.32 22.16 -12.26
N GLU A 222 -6.57 23.40 -11.80
CA GLU A 222 -5.94 24.59 -12.39
C GLU A 222 -4.53 24.73 -11.80
N LEU A 223 -3.53 24.69 -12.67
CA LEU A 223 -2.14 24.99 -12.32
C LEU A 223 -1.79 26.41 -12.78
N GLU A 224 -1.09 27.15 -11.93
CA GLU A 224 -0.59 28.50 -12.21
C GLU A 224 0.93 28.51 -12.25
N VAL A 225 1.50 28.79 -13.43
CA VAL A 225 2.94 29.00 -13.59
C VAL A 225 3.23 30.48 -13.41
N ALA A 226 4.11 30.82 -12.46
CA ALA A 226 4.58 32.18 -12.20
C ALA A 226 6.09 32.31 -12.41
N ASP A 227 6.59 33.54 -12.59
CA ASP A 227 8.04 33.77 -12.74
C ASP A 227 8.81 33.41 -11.45
N GLN A 228 8.23 33.71 -10.29
CA GLN A 228 8.73 33.30 -8.96
C GLN A 228 7.57 32.89 -8.07
N VAL A 229 7.76 31.84 -7.28
CA VAL A 229 6.80 31.36 -6.28
C VAL A 229 7.49 31.36 -4.93
N LEU A 230 6.86 32.00 -3.95
CA LEU A 230 7.41 32.09 -2.60
C LEU A 230 7.43 30.70 -1.95
N LYS A 231 8.62 30.25 -1.55
CA LYS A 231 8.83 28.93 -0.95
C LYS A 231 8.98 28.98 0.56
N GLU A 232 9.74 29.95 1.04
CA GLU A 232 10.09 30.09 2.46
C GLU A 232 10.17 31.56 2.82
N VAL A 233 9.77 31.87 4.06
CA VAL A 233 9.86 33.20 4.64
C VAL A 233 10.74 33.13 5.89
N THR A 234 11.60 34.13 6.05
CA THR A 234 12.37 34.36 7.27
C THR A 234 11.93 35.65 7.92
N VAL A 235 11.57 35.58 9.19
CA VAL A 235 11.10 36.70 10.00
C VAL A 235 12.29 37.34 10.73
N THR A 236 12.29 38.67 10.82
CA THR A 236 13.27 39.43 11.61
C THR A 236 12.55 40.39 12.56
N PRO A 237 12.87 40.38 13.87
CA PRO A 237 13.82 39.47 14.53
C PRO A 237 13.30 38.02 14.59
N GLU A 238 14.24 37.07 14.63
CA GLU A 238 13.97 35.62 14.70
C GLU A 238 13.40 35.23 16.08
N GLU A 239 13.96 35.82 17.14
CA GLU A 239 13.46 35.69 18.51
C GLU A 239 12.65 36.94 18.88
N ILE A 240 11.42 36.71 19.35
CA ILE A 240 10.49 37.75 19.79
C ILE A 240 10.19 37.51 21.27
N ASP A 241 10.69 38.41 22.13
CA ASP A 241 10.36 38.42 23.55
C ASP A 241 8.89 38.78 23.77
N PRO A 242 8.26 38.32 24.89
CA PRO A 242 6.93 38.75 25.25
C PRO A 242 6.82 40.28 25.35
N LEU A 243 5.81 40.84 24.67
CA LEU A 243 5.59 42.29 24.61
C LEU A 243 4.77 42.76 25.81
N ALA A 244 5.08 43.92 26.38
CA ALA A 244 4.18 44.55 27.35
C ALA A 244 2.93 45.11 26.66
N VAL A 245 1.77 45.15 27.34
CA VAL A 245 0.57 45.81 26.79
C VAL A 245 0.87 47.28 26.47
N GLY A 246 0.60 47.67 25.22
CA GLY A 246 0.90 48.98 24.64
C GLY A 246 2.28 49.11 23.99
N GLU A 247 3.13 48.08 24.08
CA GLU A 247 4.42 48.02 23.38
C GLU A 247 4.23 47.78 21.88
N THR A 248 5.11 48.40 21.09
CA THR A 248 5.15 48.29 19.64
C THR A 248 6.37 47.49 19.21
N LEU A 249 6.20 46.56 18.27
CA LEU A 249 7.29 45.82 17.65
C LEU A 249 7.24 45.97 16.13
N GLU A 250 8.38 46.32 15.53
CA GLU A 250 8.54 46.31 14.08
C GLU A 250 9.12 44.96 13.66
N LEU A 251 8.45 44.30 12.73
CA LEU A 251 8.84 43.04 12.12
C LEU A 251 9.08 43.27 10.63
N SER A 252 9.99 42.48 10.07
CA SER A 252 10.20 42.40 8.62
C SER A 252 10.30 40.96 8.19
N VAL A 253 9.86 40.66 6.97
CA VAL A 253 10.02 39.35 6.36
C VAL A 253 10.91 39.43 5.12
N THR A 254 11.73 38.41 4.94
CA THR A 254 12.42 38.15 3.67
C THR A 254 11.90 36.83 3.13
N GLY A 255 11.83 36.69 1.81
CA GLY A 255 11.33 35.47 1.19
C GLY A 255 12.29 34.96 0.14
N VAL A 256 12.38 33.65 0.03
CA VAL A 256 13.11 32.98 -1.05
C VAL A 256 12.16 32.20 -1.93
N ASP A 257 12.49 32.14 -3.21
CA ASP A 257 11.73 31.40 -4.21
C ASP A 257 12.14 29.90 -4.24
N GLU A 258 11.56 29.10 -5.15
CA GLU A 258 11.89 27.67 -5.26
C GLU A 258 13.36 27.41 -5.66
N ALA A 259 14.09 28.42 -6.16
CA ALA A 259 15.53 28.35 -6.43
C ALA A 259 16.40 28.71 -5.21
N GLY A 260 15.79 29.11 -4.10
CA GLY A 260 16.48 29.69 -2.96
C GLY A 260 17.00 31.11 -3.23
N GLU A 261 16.50 31.78 -4.28
CA GLU A 261 16.85 33.17 -4.58
C GLU A 261 15.93 34.11 -3.80
N GLU A 262 16.50 35.16 -3.18
CA GLU A 262 15.71 36.19 -2.51
C GLU A 262 14.74 36.87 -3.49
N MET A 263 13.49 37.00 -3.07
CA MET A 263 12.44 37.65 -3.83
C MET A 263 11.74 38.73 -3.02
N ALA A 264 11.45 39.86 -3.70
CA ALA A 264 10.64 40.92 -3.13
C ALA A 264 9.16 40.61 -3.34
N PHE A 265 8.36 40.75 -2.30
CA PHE A 265 6.92 40.56 -2.35
C PHE A 265 6.19 41.51 -1.40
N THR A 266 4.88 41.66 -1.58
CA THR A 266 4.03 42.47 -0.69
C THR A 266 3.13 41.54 0.10
N PRO A 267 3.48 41.19 1.35
CA PRO A 267 2.65 40.34 2.18
C PRO A 267 1.34 41.02 2.57
N GLU A 268 0.30 40.21 2.70
CA GLU A 268 -0.89 40.54 3.45
C GLU A 268 -0.69 40.08 4.90
N TRP A 269 -0.98 40.97 5.85
CA TRP A 269 -0.83 40.73 7.28
C TRP A 269 -2.19 40.59 7.95
N GLU A 270 -2.31 39.59 8.82
CA GLU A 270 -3.52 39.30 9.58
C GLU A 270 -3.15 38.84 11.00
N VAL A 271 -4.05 39.03 11.97
CA VAL A 271 -3.90 38.51 13.33
C VAL A 271 -5.09 37.62 13.68
N SER A 272 -4.87 36.57 14.46
CA SER A 272 -5.87 35.52 14.66
C SER A 272 -6.93 35.84 15.74
N LYS A 273 -6.60 36.60 16.78
CA LYS A 273 -7.44 36.83 17.98
C LYS A 273 -7.64 38.30 18.35
N ASP A 274 -7.17 39.24 17.52
CA ASP A 274 -7.19 40.69 17.77
C ASP A 274 -6.53 41.09 19.11
N PHE A 275 -5.40 40.45 19.47
CA PHE A 275 -4.57 40.85 20.62
C PHE A 275 -3.53 41.88 20.23
N PHE A 276 -3.28 42.02 18.93
CA PHE A 276 -2.46 43.07 18.35
C PHE A 276 -3.27 43.97 17.42
N SER A 277 -2.91 45.24 17.36
CA SER A 277 -3.22 46.07 16.19
C SER A 277 -2.04 46.03 15.21
N ILE A 278 -2.34 45.92 13.92
CA ILE A 278 -1.34 45.86 12.85
C ILE A 278 -1.32 47.18 12.06
N GLU A 279 -0.14 47.70 11.79
CA GLU A 279 0.12 48.80 10.88
C GLU A 279 1.13 48.31 9.82
N PRO A 280 0.64 47.88 8.63
CA PRO A 280 1.52 47.47 7.55
C PRO A 280 2.48 48.61 7.15
N GLY A 281 3.77 48.29 7.10
CA GLY A 281 4.82 49.22 6.71
C GLY A 281 5.01 49.28 5.19
N GLU A 282 6.13 49.88 4.75
CA GLU A 282 6.56 49.76 3.35
C GLU A 282 7.11 48.34 3.10
N ASP A 283 6.90 47.85 1.88
CA ASP A 283 7.40 46.57 1.38
C ASP A 283 7.00 45.36 2.26
N GLN A 284 7.97 44.77 2.97
CA GLN A 284 7.84 43.52 3.72
C GLN A 284 7.80 43.75 5.24
N ASN A 285 7.51 44.98 5.68
CA ASN A 285 7.51 45.35 7.08
C ASN A 285 6.09 45.42 7.66
N VAL A 286 5.96 45.16 8.95
CA VAL A 286 4.74 45.39 9.72
C VAL A 286 5.10 45.89 11.11
N THR A 287 4.38 46.89 11.59
CA THR A 287 4.41 47.27 13.00
C THR A 287 3.21 46.67 13.70
N ILE A 288 3.43 45.97 14.80
CA ILE A 288 2.36 45.48 15.66
C ILE A 288 2.36 46.25 16.98
N THR A 289 1.19 46.48 17.56
CA THR A 289 1.05 47.04 18.91
C THR A 289 0.26 46.06 19.77
N ALA A 290 0.81 45.68 20.92
CA ALA A 290 0.15 44.78 21.86
C ALA A 290 -1.02 45.50 22.56
N GLU A 291 -2.22 44.92 22.48
CA GLU A 291 -3.45 45.52 23.04
C GLU A 291 -4.00 44.71 24.24
N LYS A 292 -3.81 43.39 24.22
CA LYS A 292 -4.33 42.46 25.24
C LYS A 292 -3.28 41.42 25.59
N GLU A 293 -3.22 41.03 26.85
CA GLU A 293 -2.43 39.87 27.28
C GLU A 293 -2.89 38.59 26.56
N GLY A 294 -1.94 37.70 26.29
CA GLY A 294 -2.20 36.40 25.69
C GLY A 294 -1.24 36.04 24.55
N LYS A 295 -1.51 34.89 23.94
CA LYS A 295 -0.87 34.42 22.70
C LYS A 295 -1.79 34.70 21.51
N ASP A 296 -1.27 35.35 20.49
CA ASP A 296 -1.94 35.54 19.20
C ASP A 296 -0.92 35.33 18.08
N THR A 297 -1.40 34.94 16.90
CA THR A 297 -0.59 34.56 15.76
C THR A 297 -0.67 35.65 14.70
N LEU A 298 0.48 36.22 14.34
CA LEU A 298 0.63 37.10 13.18
C LEU A 298 0.78 36.23 11.94
N ILE A 299 -0.15 36.35 11.01
CA ILE A 299 -0.19 35.56 9.78
C ILE A 299 0.35 36.41 8.64
N VAL A 300 1.39 35.90 7.97
CA VAL A 300 1.92 36.44 6.72
C VAL A 300 1.34 35.62 5.56
N ARG A 301 0.74 36.30 4.58
CA ARG A 301 0.14 35.67 3.39
C ARG A 301 0.71 36.29 2.13
N TYR A 302 1.08 35.45 1.17
CA TYR A 302 1.42 35.89 -0.17
C TYR A 302 1.23 34.75 -1.17
N GLN A 303 0.53 34.99 -2.28
CA GLN A 303 0.15 33.92 -3.23
C GLN A 303 -0.59 32.77 -2.51
N ASN A 304 -0.10 31.54 -2.63
CA ASN A 304 -0.56 30.36 -1.90
C ASN A 304 0.24 30.10 -0.61
N TYR A 305 1.26 30.90 -0.32
CA TYR A 305 2.06 30.79 0.89
C TYR A 305 1.33 31.45 2.07
N GLN A 306 1.32 30.75 3.20
CA GLN A 306 0.85 31.26 4.48
C GLN A 306 1.77 30.73 5.58
N GLU A 307 2.22 31.62 6.46
CA GLU A 307 2.95 31.27 7.67
C GLU A 307 2.38 32.04 8.87
N GLY A 308 2.35 31.39 10.03
CA GLY A 308 1.89 31.97 11.28
C GLY A 308 3.04 32.12 12.27
N ILE A 309 3.18 33.32 12.82
CA ILE A 309 4.22 33.69 13.78
C ILE A 309 3.54 33.90 15.12
N ASP A 310 3.80 33.01 16.07
CA ASP A 310 3.23 33.13 17.40
C ASP A 310 3.94 34.23 18.20
N ILE A 311 3.16 35.20 18.68
CA ILE A 311 3.64 36.34 19.46
C ILE A 311 2.90 36.39 20.79
N TYR A 312 3.63 36.71 21.84
CA TYR A 312 3.13 36.69 23.21
C TYR A 312 3.09 38.10 23.79
N VAL A 313 2.03 38.39 24.53
CA VAL A 313 1.88 39.63 25.30
C VAL A 313 1.92 39.28 26.78
N GLU A 314 2.82 39.93 27.52
CA GLU A 314 3.01 39.78 28.96
C GLU A 314 1.71 40.06 29.72
N GLY A 315 1.44 39.22 30.72
CA GLY A 315 0.23 39.26 31.52
C GLY A 315 0.41 38.58 32.88
N GLU A 316 -0.70 38.27 33.55
CA GLU A 316 -0.64 37.50 34.82
C GLU A 316 -0.22 36.04 34.60
N ASN A 317 -0.54 35.48 33.44
CA ASN A 317 -0.20 34.12 33.06
C ASN A 317 1.13 34.07 32.28
N LYS A 318 1.80 32.92 32.39
CA LYS A 318 3.04 32.58 31.70
C LYS A 318 2.78 31.60 30.56
N TYR A 319 3.74 31.51 29.65
CA TYR A 319 3.63 30.75 28.41
C TYR A 319 4.75 29.74 28.30
N VAL A 320 4.45 28.64 27.62
CA VAL A 320 5.42 27.63 27.24
C VAL A 320 5.53 27.66 25.72
N ARG A 321 6.68 28.08 25.20
CA ARG A 321 7.04 28.00 23.78
C ARG A 321 7.82 26.71 23.57
N THR A 322 7.39 25.93 22.59
CA THR A 322 8.02 24.64 22.28
C THR A 322 8.44 24.59 20.83
N GLU A 323 9.68 24.19 20.59
CA GLU A 323 10.24 24.00 19.26
C GLU A 323 10.82 22.59 19.12
N VAL A 324 11.07 22.17 17.88
CA VAL A 324 11.60 20.85 17.56
C VAL A 324 12.74 20.98 16.55
N VAL A 325 13.86 20.31 16.81
CA VAL A 325 14.93 20.08 15.84
C VAL A 325 14.95 18.58 15.51
N GLY A 326 14.87 18.23 14.23
CA GLY A 326 14.62 16.85 13.79
C GLY A 326 13.13 16.57 13.64
N GLU A 327 12.72 15.30 13.64
CA GLU A 327 11.30 14.93 13.54
C GLU A 327 10.76 14.33 14.85
N GLY A 328 9.68 14.92 15.33
CA GLY A 328 9.00 14.53 16.55
C GLY A 328 7.93 15.55 16.95
N GLN A 329 7.39 15.38 18.14
CA GLN A 329 6.34 16.24 18.69
C GLN A 329 6.68 16.62 20.12
N VAL A 330 6.36 17.85 20.51
CA VAL A 330 6.33 18.27 21.92
C VAL A 330 4.89 18.51 22.33
N THR A 331 4.52 18.00 23.50
CA THR A 331 3.19 18.19 24.09
C THR A 331 3.31 18.78 25.48
N VAL A 332 2.37 19.67 25.84
CA VAL A 332 2.28 20.30 27.15
C VAL A 332 0.95 19.90 27.79
N PHE A 333 0.99 19.48 29.06
CA PHE A 333 -0.19 19.09 29.83
C PHE A 333 -0.27 19.88 31.15
N PRO A 334 -1.45 20.47 31.49
CA PRO A 334 -2.66 20.49 30.67
C PRO A 334 -2.47 21.30 29.38
N ALA A 335 -3.23 20.96 28.33
CA ALA A 335 -3.13 21.57 27.00
C ALA A 335 -3.83 22.94 26.98
N GLU A 336 -3.23 23.90 27.69
CA GLU A 336 -3.70 25.28 27.84
C GLU A 336 -2.77 26.24 27.09
N GLU A 337 -3.30 27.37 26.63
CA GLU A 337 -2.50 28.38 25.91
C GLU A 337 -1.61 29.22 26.84
N SER A 338 -1.93 29.26 28.14
CA SER A 338 -1.21 30.02 29.16
C SER A 338 -1.47 29.43 30.54
N PHE A 339 -0.56 29.65 31.49
CA PHE A 339 -0.59 29.04 32.81
C PHE A 339 -0.41 30.08 33.91
N PRO A 340 -1.18 30.04 35.00
CA PRO A 340 -0.92 30.90 36.13
C PRO A 340 0.41 30.50 36.82
N VAL A 341 1.08 31.48 37.42
CA VAL A 341 2.28 31.23 38.21
C VAL A 341 1.98 30.27 39.38
N GLY A 342 2.80 29.23 39.51
CA GLY A 342 2.67 28.16 40.50
C GLY A 342 1.91 26.93 40.00
N GLU A 343 1.41 26.92 38.76
CA GLU A 343 0.79 25.73 38.17
C GLU A 343 1.84 24.66 37.85
N ASP A 344 1.53 23.41 38.17
CA ASP A 344 2.36 22.26 37.81
C ASP A 344 1.95 21.76 36.42
N ILE A 345 2.92 21.67 35.51
CA ILE A 345 2.72 21.17 34.15
C ILE A 345 3.65 20.00 33.82
N THR A 346 3.34 19.31 32.73
CA THR A 346 4.17 18.26 32.16
C THR A 346 4.46 18.59 30.70
N ILE A 347 5.74 18.59 30.33
CA ILE A 347 6.19 18.69 28.94
C ILE A 347 6.73 17.32 28.52
N GLU A 348 6.29 16.81 27.38
CA GLU A 348 6.69 15.50 26.84
C GLU A 348 7.06 15.61 25.36
N ALA A 349 8.31 15.29 25.05
CA ALA A 349 8.84 15.07 23.71
C ALA A 349 8.58 13.62 23.27
N ARG A 350 8.04 13.45 22.07
CA ARG A 350 7.77 12.16 21.44
C ARG A 350 8.46 12.13 20.07
N PRO A 351 9.48 11.30 19.87
CA PRO A 351 10.13 11.20 18.57
C PRO A 351 9.15 10.65 17.52
N ALA A 352 9.35 11.06 16.26
CA ALA A 352 8.71 10.42 15.13
C ALA A 352 9.30 9.01 14.90
N GLU A 353 8.67 8.21 14.04
CA GLU A 353 9.17 6.89 13.68
C GLU A 353 10.58 6.98 13.07
N GLY A 354 11.51 6.16 13.56
CA GLY A 354 12.91 6.20 13.13
C GLY A 354 13.73 7.36 13.69
N TRP A 355 13.21 8.11 14.66
CA TRP A 355 13.94 9.14 15.39
C TRP A 355 14.02 8.81 16.89
N GLU A 356 15.02 9.35 17.57
CA GLU A 356 15.17 9.26 19.02
C GLU A 356 15.33 10.64 19.64
N PHE A 357 14.78 10.81 20.84
CA PHE A 357 14.99 12.02 21.64
C PHE A 357 16.42 12.03 22.18
N VAL A 358 17.13 13.14 21.96
CA VAL A 358 18.51 13.32 22.40
C VAL A 358 18.59 14.20 23.63
N ARG A 359 17.98 15.39 23.61
CA ARG A 359 18.03 16.36 24.71
C ARG A 359 16.99 17.47 24.56
N TRP A 360 16.80 18.21 25.65
CA TRP A 360 16.19 19.53 25.62
C TRP A 360 17.25 20.62 25.43
N GLU A 361 16.87 21.72 24.77
CA GLU A 361 17.57 22.99 24.74
C GLU A 361 16.62 24.12 25.22
N GLY A 362 17.17 25.28 25.56
CA GLY A 362 16.41 26.39 26.16
C GLY A 362 16.41 26.35 27.68
N ASP A 363 15.24 26.58 28.29
CA ASP A 363 15.06 26.73 29.74
C ASP A 363 14.91 25.39 30.48
N ILE A 364 14.81 24.27 29.75
CA ILE A 364 14.70 22.93 30.32
C ILE A 364 16.06 22.24 30.38
N ASP A 365 16.52 21.95 31.61
CA ASP A 365 17.69 21.12 31.89
C ASP A 365 17.24 19.77 32.48
N ALA A 366 16.87 18.83 31.60
CA ALA A 366 16.41 17.50 31.97
C ALA A 366 16.94 16.42 31.03
N ASP A 367 17.33 15.28 31.58
CA ASP A 367 17.91 14.15 30.84
C ASP A 367 16.85 13.32 30.07
N GLY A 368 15.57 13.48 30.40
CA GLY A 368 14.49 12.64 29.87
C GLY A 368 13.52 13.39 28.94
N PRO A 369 12.85 12.68 28.02
CA PRO A 369 11.87 13.28 27.12
C PRO A 369 10.61 13.78 27.84
N LYS A 370 10.41 13.41 29.11
CA LYS A 370 9.26 13.85 29.92
C LYS A 370 9.74 14.60 31.14
N VAL A 371 9.24 15.81 31.32
CA VAL A 371 9.63 16.75 32.38
C VAL A 371 8.38 17.25 33.09
N ASN A 372 8.37 17.18 34.42
CA ASN A 372 7.37 17.86 35.23
C ASN A 372 8.01 19.11 35.84
N LEU A 373 7.34 20.24 35.73
CA LEU A 373 7.85 21.52 36.21
C LEU A 373 6.71 22.39 36.74
N THR A 374 7.06 23.35 37.60
CA THR A 374 6.13 24.36 38.10
C THR A 374 6.39 25.66 37.35
N ILE A 375 5.34 26.31 36.86
CA ILE A 375 5.42 27.57 36.13
C ILE A 375 5.83 28.69 37.07
N GLU A 376 7.05 29.21 36.91
CA GLU A 376 7.53 30.39 37.64
C GLU A 376 7.68 31.62 36.71
N ASP A 377 8.06 31.38 35.47
CA ASP A 377 8.16 32.38 34.40
C ASP A 377 7.82 31.74 33.05
N HIS A 378 7.99 32.47 31.94
CA HIS A 378 7.94 31.91 30.60
C HIS A 378 9.00 30.81 30.42
N ILE A 379 8.67 29.83 29.59
CA ILE A 379 9.55 28.68 29.32
C ILE A 379 9.70 28.54 27.82
N ASN A 380 10.93 28.60 27.34
CA ASN A 380 11.31 28.22 25.98
C ASN A 380 11.96 26.84 26.01
N ALA A 381 11.41 25.88 25.26
CA ALA A 381 11.88 24.50 25.27
C ALA A 381 11.99 23.95 23.85
N THR A 382 13.21 23.57 23.44
CA THR A 382 13.45 22.96 22.14
C THR A 382 13.80 21.48 22.33
N ALA A 383 12.99 20.58 21.79
CA ALA A 383 13.31 19.15 21.79
C ALA A 383 14.20 18.81 20.59
N VAL A 384 15.36 18.19 20.84
CA VAL A 384 16.27 17.75 19.79
C VAL A 384 16.12 16.25 19.58
N PHE A 385 15.79 15.86 18.36
CA PHE A 385 15.69 14.47 17.92
C PHE A 385 16.77 14.18 16.86
N GLU A 386 17.29 12.96 16.88
CA GLU A 386 18.24 12.47 15.87
C GLU A 386 17.73 11.17 15.24
N LYS A 387 18.06 10.96 13.96
CA LYS A 387 17.58 9.80 13.20
C LYS A 387 18.31 8.53 13.66
N VAL A 388 17.54 7.49 13.98
CA VAL A 388 18.05 6.18 14.39
C VAL A 388 18.58 5.43 13.17
N GLY A 389 19.77 4.86 13.30
CA GLY A 389 20.36 3.96 12.30
C GLY A 389 20.62 2.57 12.87
N HIS A 390 20.47 1.55 12.02
CA HIS A 390 20.58 0.13 12.38
C HIS A 390 21.71 -0.58 11.62
N ASN A 391 22.35 -1.54 12.26
CA ASN A 391 23.44 -2.34 11.70
C ASN A 391 22.90 -3.66 11.14
N LEU A 392 23.44 -4.11 10.00
CA LEU A 392 23.18 -5.44 9.44
C LEU A 392 24.45 -6.28 9.45
N GLU A 393 24.50 -7.28 10.33
CA GLU A 393 25.56 -8.27 10.42
C GLU A 393 25.19 -9.54 9.65
N LEU A 394 26.09 -10.00 8.77
CA LEU A 394 25.87 -11.16 7.91
C LEU A 394 26.95 -12.22 8.11
N SER A 395 26.53 -13.48 8.26
CA SER A 395 27.43 -14.63 8.39
C SER A 395 27.00 -15.81 7.52
N ILE A 396 27.91 -16.77 7.29
CA ILE A 396 27.65 -17.94 6.44
C ILE A 396 28.08 -19.21 7.20
N GLU A 397 27.28 -20.28 7.11
CA GLU A 397 27.66 -21.65 7.45
C GLU A 397 27.60 -22.53 6.21
N GLY A 398 28.67 -23.30 5.97
CA GLY A 398 28.89 -23.99 4.70
C GLY A 398 29.58 -23.10 3.67
N GLU A 399 29.48 -23.45 2.39
CA GLU A 399 30.13 -22.72 1.29
C GLU A 399 29.09 -22.06 0.36
N GLY A 400 29.19 -20.75 0.24
CA GLY A 400 28.29 -19.93 -0.56
C GLY A 400 28.56 -18.44 -0.42
N GLN A 401 27.64 -17.62 -0.88
CA GLN A 401 27.74 -16.16 -0.90
C GLN A 401 26.43 -15.53 -0.46
N ILE A 402 26.53 -14.41 0.26
CA ILE A 402 25.42 -13.48 0.46
C ILE A 402 25.68 -12.26 -0.41
N ILE A 403 24.78 -11.99 -1.34
CA ILE A 403 24.76 -10.78 -2.17
C ILE A 403 23.76 -9.83 -1.53
N ARG A 404 24.11 -8.55 -1.44
CA ARG A 404 23.22 -7.49 -0.98
C ARG A 404 23.23 -6.33 -1.96
N ASP A 405 22.10 -5.64 -2.07
CA ASP A 405 21.89 -4.46 -2.90
C ASP A 405 22.62 -3.21 -2.37
N SER A 406 22.77 -3.09 -1.04
CA SER A 406 23.40 -1.97 -0.36
C SER A 406 24.55 -2.42 0.55
N LEU A 407 25.68 -1.70 0.48
CA LEU A 407 26.86 -1.94 1.33
C LEU A 407 27.00 -0.94 2.49
N ALA A 408 25.91 -0.28 2.88
CA ALA A 408 25.93 0.69 3.98
C ALA A 408 26.46 0.04 5.28
N ALA A 409 27.18 0.83 6.08
CA ALA A 409 27.65 0.41 7.40
C ALA A 409 26.52 0.46 8.44
N THR A 410 25.62 1.43 8.29
CA THR A 410 24.40 1.65 9.06
C THR A 410 23.28 1.97 8.07
N TYR A 411 22.10 1.43 8.31
CA TYR A 411 20.89 1.60 7.51
C TYR A 411 19.93 2.54 8.24
N ALA A 412 19.20 3.37 7.50
CA ALA A 412 18.13 4.16 8.11
C ALA A 412 17.05 3.22 8.65
N HIS A 413 16.34 3.63 9.70
CA HIS A 413 15.16 2.90 10.17
C HIS A 413 14.16 2.67 9.04
N ASN A 414 13.61 1.45 8.98
CA ASN A 414 12.74 0.93 7.93
C ASN A 414 13.35 0.87 6.52
N ALA A 415 14.67 1.02 6.37
CA ALA A 415 15.31 0.75 5.09
C ALA A 415 15.17 -0.74 4.75
N GLU A 416 14.79 -1.04 3.51
CA GLU A 416 14.75 -2.40 3.01
C GLU A 416 16.10 -2.76 2.38
N VAL A 417 16.57 -3.97 2.68
CA VAL A 417 17.83 -4.51 2.15
C VAL A 417 17.53 -5.84 1.49
N SER A 418 17.68 -5.91 0.17
CA SER A 418 17.55 -7.18 -0.54
C SER A 418 18.81 -8.04 -0.36
N LEU A 419 18.64 -9.26 0.14
CA LEU A 419 19.68 -10.27 0.28
C LEU A 419 19.42 -11.47 -0.64
N ARG A 420 20.48 -11.96 -1.29
CA ARG A 420 20.46 -13.17 -2.13
C ARG A 420 21.55 -14.14 -1.69
N ALA A 421 21.16 -15.31 -1.22
CA ALA A 421 22.04 -16.43 -0.95
C ALA A 421 22.33 -17.20 -2.24
N ARG A 422 23.62 -17.38 -2.56
CA ARG A 422 24.08 -18.15 -3.72
C ARG A 422 25.01 -19.24 -3.27
N ALA A 423 24.60 -20.50 -3.44
CA ALA A 423 25.44 -21.64 -3.07
C ALA A 423 26.63 -21.80 -4.02
N ASP A 424 27.76 -22.24 -3.48
CA ASP A 424 28.93 -22.60 -4.27
C ASP A 424 28.77 -24.01 -4.87
N GLN A 425 29.69 -24.41 -5.76
CA GLN A 425 29.59 -25.70 -6.45
C GLN A 425 29.63 -26.87 -5.47
N GLY A 426 28.61 -27.75 -5.55
CA GLY A 426 28.48 -28.91 -4.66
C GLY A 426 27.77 -28.60 -3.34
N TRP A 427 27.25 -27.38 -3.17
CA TRP A 427 26.44 -26.97 -2.04
C TRP A 427 25.07 -26.48 -2.51
N GLU A 428 24.07 -26.56 -1.64
CA GLU A 428 22.73 -25.99 -1.80
C GLU A 428 22.43 -25.04 -0.64
N PHE A 429 21.70 -23.97 -0.93
CA PHE A 429 21.18 -23.09 0.12
C PHE A 429 20.03 -23.80 0.84
N VAL A 430 20.05 -23.78 2.17
CA VAL A 430 19.03 -24.45 2.98
C VAL A 430 18.08 -23.43 3.59
N ARG A 431 18.61 -22.44 4.32
CA ARG A 431 17.80 -21.44 5.03
C ARG A 431 18.61 -20.23 5.51
N TRP A 432 17.90 -19.16 5.80
CA TRP A 432 18.32 -18.05 6.64
C TRP A 432 18.03 -18.34 8.12
N GLU A 433 18.93 -17.93 9.00
CA GLU A 433 18.79 -17.94 10.46
C GLU A 433 19.14 -16.57 11.05
N GLY A 434 18.71 -16.29 12.29
CA GLY A 434 19.02 -15.07 13.02
C GLY A 434 17.79 -14.17 13.18
N SER A 435 17.95 -12.86 12.95
CA SER A 435 16.88 -11.86 13.07
C SER A 435 15.73 -12.07 12.08
N GLN A 436 15.95 -12.84 11.01
CA GLN A 436 14.92 -13.30 10.07
C GLN A 436 15.25 -14.72 9.64
N THR A 437 14.22 -15.55 9.47
CA THR A 437 14.34 -16.96 9.10
C THR A 437 13.52 -17.26 7.87
N GLY A 438 14.01 -18.11 6.98
CA GLY A 438 13.27 -18.49 5.77
C GLY A 438 14.06 -19.45 4.89
N SER A 439 13.37 -20.16 3.99
CA SER A 439 13.99 -21.08 3.03
C SER A 439 14.16 -20.49 1.63
N GLU A 440 13.68 -19.27 1.41
CA GLU A 440 13.86 -18.57 0.13
C GLU A 440 15.29 -18.01 0.04
N SER A 441 15.95 -18.24 -1.10
CA SER A 441 17.32 -17.77 -1.32
C SER A 441 17.39 -16.25 -1.47
N ASP A 442 16.30 -15.63 -1.91
CA ASP A 442 16.14 -14.19 -2.00
C ASP A 442 15.20 -13.73 -0.89
N ILE A 443 15.60 -12.75 -0.10
CA ILE A 443 14.78 -12.15 0.96
C ILE A 443 14.95 -10.64 0.98
N GLU A 444 13.93 -9.94 1.44
CA GLU A 444 14.02 -8.54 1.84
C GLU A 444 14.08 -8.46 3.37
N VAL A 445 15.03 -7.67 3.87
CA VAL A 445 15.24 -7.42 5.29
C VAL A 445 14.86 -5.98 5.59
N LEU A 446 13.82 -5.79 6.40
CA LEU A 446 13.43 -4.48 6.93
C LEU A 446 14.33 -4.11 8.12
N MET A 447 15.02 -2.98 8.04
CA MET A 447 15.94 -2.47 9.06
C MET A 447 15.18 -1.66 10.13
N ASP A 448 14.33 -2.32 10.91
CA ASP A 448 13.60 -1.74 12.05
C ASP A 448 14.38 -1.78 13.39
N ASP A 449 15.41 -2.63 13.48
CA ASP A 449 16.37 -2.78 14.59
C ASP A 449 17.71 -3.27 14.03
N ASP A 450 18.76 -3.37 14.86
CA ASP A 450 20.00 -4.07 14.53
C ASP A 450 19.69 -5.54 14.13
N LYS A 451 20.11 -5.94 12.94
CA LYS A 451 19.87 -7.26 12.35
C LYS A 451 21.14 -8.08 12.29
N ALA A 452 21.05 -9.36 12.65
CA ALA A 452 22.10 -10.36 12.45
C ALA A 452 21.51 -11.57 11.73
N LEU A 453 21.94 -11.83 10.48
CA LEU A 453 21.48 -12.95 9.68
C LEU A 453 22.61 -13.90 9.30
N LYS A 454 22.27 -15.17 9.16
CA LYS A 454 23.17 -16.24 8.75
C LYS A 454 22.58 -17.05 7.61
N ALA A 455 23.32 -17.17 6.50
CA ALA A 455 22.96 -18.07 5.41
C ALA A 455 23.55 -19.46 5.67
N VAL A 456 22.71 -20.49 5.68
CA VAL A 456 23.12 -21.88 5.90
C VAL A 456 23.07 -22.64 4.57
N PHE A 457 24.20 -23.25 4.21
CA PHE A 457 24.36 -24.09 3.03
C PHE A 457 24.70 -25.52 3.45
N GLN A 458 24.25 -26.50 2.67
CA GLN A 458 24.54 -27.92 2.87
C GLN A 458 25.17 -28.53 1.61
N GLN A 459 26.12 -29.44 1.77
CA GLN A 459 26.75 -30.12 0.65
C GLN A 459 25.78 -31.10 -0.03
N VAL A 460 25.64 -31.00 -1.35
CA VAL A 460 24.74 -31.85 -2.16
C VAL A 460 25.43 -33.18 -2.47
N GLY A 461 24.95 -34.25 -1.82
CA GLY A 461 25.18 -35.65 -2.20
C GLY A 461 26.55 -36.24 -1.83
N ALA A 462 26.64 -36.83 -0.64
CA ALA A 462 27.34 -38.11 -0.51
C ALA A 462 26.25 -39.19 -0.47
N GLU A 463 26.28 -40.09 -1.46
CA GLU A 463 25.45 -41.31 -1.42
C GLU A 463 25.71 -42.04 -0.10
N GLU A 464 24.63 -42.54 0.51
CA GLU A 464 24.64 -43.36 1.71
C GLU A 464 25.51 -44.61 1.46
N GLU A 465 26.73 -44.61 1.97
CA GLU A 465 27.40 -45.86 2.35
C GLU A 465 27.23 -46.03 3.86
N GLU A 466 26.43 -47.03 4.23
CA GLU A 466 26.42 -47.62 5.56
C GLU A 466 27.85 -48.04 5.95
N GLU A 467 28.34 -47.62 7.12
CA GLU A 467 28.88 -48.52 8.15
C GLU A 467 29.46 -47.76 9.36
N GLN A 468 28.81 -48.02 10.51
CA GLN A 468 29.35 -48.34 11.83
C GLN A 468 30.21 -47.33 12.65
N GLU A 469 29.78 -47.23 13.90
CA GLU A 469 30.44 -46.63 15.06
C GLU A 469 31.90 -47.05 15.20
N GLU A 470 32.80 -46.11 15.55
CA GLU A 470 33.80 -46.33 16.59
C GLU A 470 34.35 -44.99 17.13
N GLU A 471 34.47 -44.92 18.46
CA GLU A 471 35.15 -43.86 19.19
C GLU A 471 36.66 -43.86 18.92
N THR A 472 37.31 -42.68 18.83
CA THR A 472 38.38 -42.20 19.76
C THR A 472 39.38 -41.19 19.15
N THR A 473 39.77 -40.24 20.01
CA THR A 473 41.04 -39.51 20.15
C THR A 473 41.45 -38.39 19.18
N ASP A 474 41.27 -37.15 19.67
CA ASP A 474 42.27 -36.08 19.87
C ASP A 474 43.48 -36.05 18.92
N GLU A 475 43.45 -35.15 17.92
CA GLU A 475 44.64 -34.61 17.27
C GLU A 475 44.56 -33.08 17.13
N THR A 476 45.67 -32.46 17.50
CA THR A 476 45.91 -31.03 17.67
C THR A 476 46.04 -30.33 16.31
N GLU A 477 45.08 -29.49 15.93
CA GLU A 477 45.22 -28.64 14.73
C GLU A 477 46.11 -27.42 15.00
N ALA A 478 47.19 -27.34 14.22
CA ALA A 478 48.03 -26.16 14.13
C ALA A 478 47.27 -25.04 13.41
N SER A 479 46.99 -23.95 14.12
CA SER A 479 46.46 -22.71 13.57
C SER A 479 47.45 -22.11 12.56
N SER A 480 47.12 -22.17 11.27
CA SER A 480 47.81 -21.41 10.22
C SER A 480 47.35 -19.96 10.22
N ALA A 481 48.27 -18.99 10.19
CA ALA A 481 47.93 -17.57 10.12
C ALA A 481 47.17 -17.25 8.82
N ALA A 482 46.10 -16.47 8.92
CA ALA A 482 45.31 -15.99 7.78
C ALA A 482 45.32 -14.46 7.72
N TYR A 483 45.40 -13.91 6.50
CA TYR A 483 45.48 -12.48 6.22
C TYR A 483 44.30 -11.98 5.39
N SER A 484 43.77 -10.81 5.71
CA SER A 484 42.61 -10.25 5.03
C SER A 484 42.95 -9.45 3.75
N LEU A 485 42.10 -9.56 2.72
CA LEU A 485 42.19 -8.78 1.48
C LEU A 485 40.90 -7.99 1.25
N ASN A 486 40.95 -6.70 1.58
CA ASN A 486 39.85 -5.76 1.42
C ASN A 486 39.98 -5.04 0.06
N LEU A 487 38.93 -5.07 -0.74
CA LEU A 487 38.89 -4.47 -2.07
C LEU A 487 37.80 -3.41 -2.12
N ALA A 488 38.13 -2.24 -2.65
CA ALA A 488 37.22 -1.11 -2.82
C ALA A 488 37.17 -0.68 -4.29
N ILE A 489 36.10 -0.01 -4.69
CA ILE A 489 35.90 0.54 -6.03
C ILE A 489 35.68 2.04 -5.90
N ASN A 490 36.34 2.83 -6.76
CA ASN A 490 36.10 4.26 -6.93
C ASN A 490 35.73 4.51 -8.40
N GLY A 491 34.50 4.97 -8.65
CA GLY A 491 33.89 5.00 -10.00
C GLY A 491 33.01 3.78 -10.26
N ASN A 492 32.62 3.55 -11.52
CA ASN A 492 31.69 2.47 -11.88
C ASN A 492 32.39 1.32 -12.64
N GLY A 493 32.35 0.12 -12.06
CA GLY A 493 33.00 -1.10 -12.55
C GLY A 493 32.90 -2.20 -11.49
N ARG A 494 33.57 -3.34 -11.73
CA ARG A 494 33.62 -4.47 -10.78
C ARG A 494 35.04 -5.02 -10.62
N ILE A 495 35.30 -5.69 -9.50
CA ILE A 495 36.52 -6.46 -9.27
C ILE A 495 36.17 -7.94 -9.15
N THR A 496 36.96 -8.80 -9.79
CA THR A 496 36.89 -10.26 -9.65
C THR A 496 38.17 -10.77 -8.98
N LYS A 497 38.08 -11.88 -8.23
CA LYS A 497 39.21 -12.56 -7.58
C LYS A 497 39.34 -13.98 -8.10
N SER A 498 40.56 -14.52 -8.19
CA SER A 498 40.81 -15.92 -8.57
C SER A 498 40.55 -16.91 -7.43
N LYS A 499 40.40 -16.42 -6.20
CA LYS A 499 40.09 -17.21 -4.99
C LYS A 499 39.05 -16.47 -4.15
N SER A 500 38.07 -17.21 -3.65
CA SER A 500 36.96 -16.73 -2.82
C SER A 500 37.41 -16.54 -1.36
N GLY A 501 36.75 -15.63 -0.62
CA GLY A 501 37.08 -15.31 0.78
C GLY A 501 37.57 -13.87 1.00
N SER A 502 37.44 -13.40 2.25
CA SER A 502 37.95 -12.11 2.73
C SER A 502 39.26 -12.28 3.52
N SER A 503 39.62 -13.50 3.91
CA SER A 503 40.89 -13.90 4.52
C SER A 503 41.46 -15.12 3.80
N PHE A 504 42.79 -15.18 3.70
CA PHE A 504 43.51 -16.23 3.00
C PHE A 504 44.67 -16.72 3.87
N PRO A 505 45.02 -18.02 3.85
CA PRO A 505 46.22 -18.51 4.51
C PRO A 505 47.48 -17.79 4.04
N GLU A 506 48.47 -17.68 4.91
CA GLU A 506 49.79 -17.11 4.59
C GLU A 506 50.36 -17.69 3.27
N ASP A 507 50.99 -16.82 2.48
CA ASP A 507 51.59 -17.10 1.15
C ASP A 507 50.59 -17.48 0.04
N THR A 508 49.29 -17.31 0.26
CA THR A 508 48.29 -17.50 -0.80
C THR A 508 48.39 -16.40 -1.86
N ASP A 509 48.61 -16.78 -3.11
CA ASP A 509 48.45 -15.87 -4.25
C ASP A 509 46.98 -15.73 -4.67
N VAL A 510 46.50 -14.49 -4.77
CA VAL A 510 45.15 -14.10 -5.20
C VAL A 510 45.26 -13.12 -6.37
N THR A 511 44.77 -13.51 -7.55
CA THR A 511 44.70 -12.62 -8.72
C THR A 511 43.40 -11.83 -8.69
N ILE A 512 43.50 -10.51 -8.73
CA ILE A 512 42.37 -9.58 -8.79
C ILE A 512 42.30 -8.96 -10.20
N THR A 513 41.09 -8.84 -10.76
CA THR A 513 40.87 -8.25 -12.10
C THR A 513 39.74 -7.23 -12.07
N ALA A 514 40.04 -6.00 -12.47
CA ALA A 514 39.11 -4.89 -12.60
C ALA A 514 38.46 -4.87 -13.99
N ILE A 515 37.13 -4.77 -14.02
CA ILE A 515 36.31 -4.81 -15.23
C ILE A 515 35.45 -3.52 -15.24
N PRO A 516 35.70 -2.57 -16.15
CA PRO A 516 34.89 -1.35 -16.26
C PRO A 516 33.44 -1.62 -16.67
N ALA A 517 32.50 -0.80 -16.17
CA ALA A 517 31.13 -0.77 -16.66
C ALA A 517 31.02 -0.07 -18.04
N ASP A 518 29.87 -0.21 -18.70
CA ASP A 518 29.62 0.49 -19.97
C ASP A 518 29.73 2.00 -19.80
N GLY A 519 30.45 2.65 -20.71
CA GLY A 519 30.77 4.08 -20.60
C GLY A 519 31.91 4.43 -19.63
N TRP A 520 32.60 3.46 -19.00
CA TRP A 520 33.73 3.71 -18.09
C TRP A 520 35.04 3.03 -18.56
N THR A 521 36.19 3.49 -18.06
CA THR A 521 37.52 2.91 -18.30
C THR A 521 38.23 2.65 -16.97
N PHE A 522 39.08 1.61 -16.90
CA PHE A 522 39.90 1.35 -15.72
C PHE A 522 41.14 2.26 -15.72
N LYS A 523 41.34 3.00 -14.64
CA LYS A 523 42.43 3.97 -14.47
C LYS A 523 43.63 3.40 -13.74
N GLY A 524 43.44 2.50 -12.78
CA GLY A 524 44.52 1.89 -12.01
C GLY A 524 44.10 1.42 -10.62
N TRP A 525 45.01 0.69 -9.97
CA TRP A 525 44.92 0.25 -8.58
C TRP A 525 45.60 1.24 -7.63
N SER A 526 45.14 1.32 -6.38
CA SER A 526 45.77 2.16 -5.32
C SER A 526 47.23 1.81 -5.01
N THR A 527 47.71 0.62 -5.44
CA THR A 527 49.12 0.23 -5.38
C THR A 527 50.00 0.86 -6.47
N GLY A 528 49.41 1.65 -7.37
CA GLY A 528 50.10 2.25 -8.52
C GLY A 528 50.17 1.36 -9.76
N SER A 529 49.53 0.18 -9.75
CA SER A 529 49.45 -0.69 -10.93
C SER A 529 48.38 -0.21 -11.91
N TYR A 530 48.74 -0.07 -13.18
CA TYR A 530 47.82 0.26 -14.28
C TYR A 530 47.30 -0.97 -15.04
N SER A 531 47.77 -2.16 -14.68
CA SER A 531 47.25 -3.41 -15.25
C SER A 531 45.87 -3.70 -14.68
N SER A 532 44.89 -3.97 -15.54
CA SER A 532 43.53 -4.37 -15.12
C SER A 532 43.52 -5.70 -14.38
N SER A 533 44.57 -6.51 -14.48
CA SER A 533 44.76 -7.75 -13.70
C SER A 533 46.06 -7.70 -12.89
N LEU A 534 46.00 -8.08 -11.62
CA LEU A 534 47.11 -8.00 -10.65
C LEU A 534 47.10 -9.22 -9.72
N THR A 535 48.23 -9.85 -9.45
CA THR A 535 48.34 -10.94 -8.45
C THR A 535 48.90 -10.41 -7.13
N VAL A 536 48.26 -10.76 -6.02
CA VAL A 536 48.56 -10.32 -4.67
C VAL A 536 48.89 -11.54 -3.81
N THR A 537 50.13 -11.60 -3.29
CA THR A 537 50.53 -12.62 -2.30
C THR A 537 50.13 -12.19 -0.90
N MET A 538 49.41 -13.05 -0.18
CA MET A 538 48.84 -12.77 1.15
C MET A 538 49.86 -13.07 2.25
N ASN A 539 50.69 -12.08 2.55
CA ASN A 539 51.70 -12.10 3.63
C ASN A 539 51.44 -11.07 4.75
N GLN A 540 50.37 -10.28 4.62
CA GLN A 540 49.84 -9.33 5.60
C GLN A 540 48.43 -8.93 5.17
N ASN A 541 47.66 -8.30 6.07
CA ASN A 541 46.37 -7.70 5.72
C ASN A 541 46.57 -6.58 4.67
N ARG A 542 45.76 -6.57 3.61
CA ARG A 542 45.88 -5.63 2.49
C ARG A 542 44.54 -4.98 2.18
N ALA A 543 44.58 -3.68 1.87
CA ALA A 543 43.45 -2.92 1.34
C ALA A 543 43.83 -2.31 -0.02
N MET A 544 43.00 -2.52 -1.04
CA MET A 544 43.28 -2.07 -2.42
C MET A 544 42.03 -1.49 -3.07
N THR A 545 42.19 -0.42 -3.86
CA THR A 545 41.09 0.25 -4.55
C THR A 545 41.29 0.19 -6.07
N ALA A 546 40.28 -0.22 -6.83
CA ALA A 546 40.25 -0.04 -8.29
C ALA A 546 39.59 1.30 -8.62
N THR A 547 40.24 2.14 -9.43
CA THR A 547 39.66 3.41 -9.90
C THR A 547 39.20 3.30 -11.34
N PHE A 548 37.96 3.72 -11.61
CA PHE A 548 37.37 3.82 -12.93
C PHE A 548 37.01 5.27 -13.26
N GLU A 549 37.16 5.68 -14.51
CA GLU A 549 36.78 7.02 -14.98
C GLU A 549 35.80 6.95 -16.16
N LYS A 550 34.81 7.87 -16.18
CA LYS A 550 33.79 7.95 -17.23
C LYS A 550 34.46 8.31 -18.56
N LYS A 551 34.15 7.58 -19.63
CA LYS A 551 34.61 7.89 -21.00
C LYS A 551 34.12 9.29 -21.37
N ALA A 552 35.02 10.16 -21.82
CA ALA A 552 34.65 11.47 -22.33
C ALA A 552 33.77 11.32 -23.59
N SER A 553 32.62 11.99 -23.61
CA SER A 553 31.72 12.04 -24.76
C SER A 553 32.39 12.76 -25.93
N GLN A 554 32.62 12.03 -27.02
CA GLN A 554 32.97 12.63 -28.31
C GLN A 554 31.69 13.21 -28.95
N PRO A 555 31.71 14.41 -29.55
CA PRO A 555 30.54 14.98 -30.20
C PRO A 555 30.04 14.03 -31.32
N ALA A 556 28.76 13.70 -31.27
CA ALA A 556 28.13 12.77 -32.20
C ALA A 556 28.17 13.31 -33.64
N PRO A 557 28.48 12.48 -34.65
CA PRO A 557 28.25 12.83 -36.04
C PRO A 557 26.75 12.99 -36.30
N THR A 558 26.40 13.97 -37.13
CA THR A 558 25.04 14.37 -37.49
C THR A 558 24.21 13.18 -38.01
N PRO A 559 22.98 12.96 -37.52
CA PRO A 559 22.14 11.86 -37.98
C PRO A 559 21.66 12.09 -39.42
N ALA A 560 21.68 11.03 -40.21
CA ALA A 560 21.04 10.96 -41.53
C ALA A 560 19.51 10.94 -41.36
N PRO A 561 18.73 11.47 -42.32
CA PRO A 561 17.28 11.52 -42.21
C PRO A 561 16.67 10.12 -42.11
N GLU A 562 15.81 9.93 -41.12
CA GLU A 562 15.10 8.67 -40.86
C GLU A 562 14.13 8.31 -42.00
N PRO A 563 13.98 7.02 -42.32
CA PRO A 563 12.96 6.57 -43.25
C PRO A 563 11.56 6.80 -42.68
N LYS A 564 10.66 7.22 -43.57
CA LYS A 564 9.24 7.49 -43.33
C LYS A 564 8.58 6.34 -42.54
N PRO A 565 7.76 6.63 -41.50
CA PRO A 565 7.13 5.59 -40.68
C PRO A 565 6.25 4.68 -41.53
N GLU A 566 6.42 3.38 -41.34
CA GLU A 566 5.51 2.36 -41.86
C GLU A 566 4.12 2.53 -41.20
N PRO A 567 3.02 2.24 -41.91
CA PRO A 567 1.68 2.33 -41.34
C PRO A 567 1.54 1.41 -40.12
N LYS A 568 0.96 1.96 -39.05
CA LYS A 568 0.65 1.23 -37.82
C LYS A 568 -0.12 -0.07 -38.15
N PRO A 569 0.23 -1.22 -37.52
CA PRO A 569 -0.57 -2.43 -37.65
C PRO A 569 -2.00 -2.15 -37.15
N ASP A 570 -2.98 -2.73 -37.85
CA ASP A 570 -4.39 -2.63 -37.50
C ASP A 570 -4.62 -2.99 -36.02
N PRO A 571 -5.58 -2.34 -35.35
CA PRO A 571 -5.88 -2.62 -33.94
C PRO A 571 -6.09 -4.11 -33.73
N LYS A 572 -5.38 -4.66 -32.74
CA LYS A 572 -5.55 -6.04 -32.28
C LYS A 572 -7.04 -6.24 -31.99
N PRO A 573 -7.69 -7.30 -32.52
CA PRO A 573 -9.11 -7.52 -32.28
C PRO A 573 -9.36 -7.58 -30.77
N GLU A 574 -10.40 -6.86 -30.36
CA GLU A 574 -11.01 -6.87 -29.03
C GLU A 574 -11.05 -8.31 -28.49
N PRO A 575 -10.64 -8.57 -27.23
CA PRO A 575 -10.66 -9.92 -26.67
C PRO A 575 -12.05 -10.52 -26.85
N GLU A 576 -12.14 -11.70 -27.46
CA GLU A 576 -13.43 -12.36 -27.65
C GLU A 576 -14.11 -12.53 -26.28
N PRO A 577 -15.43 -12.25 -26.17
CA PRO A 577 -16.13 -12.30 -24.89
C PRO A 577 -15.98 -13.69 -24.27
N GLU A 578 -15.61 -13.74 -22.98
CA GLU A 578 -15.40 -15.00 -22.25
C GLU A 578 -16.57 -15.95 -22.46
N GLN A 579 -16.26 -17.16 -22.95
CA GLN A 579 -17.24 -18.22 -23.13
C GLN A 579 -17.03 -19.28 -22.08
N PHE A 580 -18.13 -19.78 -21.54
CA PHE A 580 -18.11 -20.88 -20.59
C PHE A 580 -18.77 -22.12 -21.15
N SER A 581 -18.15 -23.26 -20.87
CA SER A 581 -18.55 -24.57 -21.35
C SER A 581 -19.41 -25.32 -20.33
N LEU A 582 -20.38 -26.09 -20.83
CA LEU A 582 -21.24 -26.97 -20.05
C LEU A 582 -20.87 -28.44 -20.33
N SER A 583 -20.41 -29.15 -19.30
CA SER A 583 -20.27 -30.61 -19.33
C SER A 583 -21.51 -31.27 -18.73
N THR A 584 -21.98 -32.36 -19.34
CA THR A 584 -23.14 -33.12 -18.86
C THR A 584 -22.80 -34.59 -18.64
N SER A 585 -23.36 -35.18 -17.60
CA SER A 585 -23.23 -36.61 -17.30
C SER A 585 -24.54 -37.20 -16.78
N VAL A 586 -24.67 -38.53 -16.78
CA VAL A 586 -25.90 -39.23 -16.38
C VAL A 586 -25.56 -40.36 -15.42
N GLU A 587 -26.31 -40.45 -14.32
CA GLU A 587 -26.31 -41.59 -13.40
C GLU A 587 -27.65 -42.34 -13.55
N GLY A 588 -27.62 -43.63 -13.88
CA GLY A 588 -28.79 -44.40 -14.28
C GLY A 588 -28.97 -44.49 -15.80
N GLN A 589 -30.21 -44.66 -16.28
CA GLN A 589 -30.52 -44.69 -17.72
C GLN A 589 -31.43 -43.52 -18.13
N GLY A 590 -30.89 -42.65 -18.99
CA GLY A 590 -31.57 -41.47 -19.52
C GLY A 590 -30.63 -40.62 -20.37
N SER A 591 -31.06 -39.41 -20.71
CA SER A 591 -30.23 -38.44 -21.45
C SER A 591 -30.50 -37.02 -20.98
N ILE A 592 -29.54 -36.12 -21.24
CA ILE A 592 -29.68 -34.68 -21.00
C ILE A 592 -29.73 -33.97 -22.35
N GLN A 593 -30.79 -33.21 -22.59
CA GLN A 593 -30.86 -32.24 -23.68
C GLN A 593 -30.51 -30.87 -23.14
N ALA A 594 -29.52 -30.20 -23.72
CA ALA A 594 -29.16 -28.84 -23.36
C ALA A 594 -29.47 -27.90 -24.53
N SER A 595 -29.92 -26.69 -24.23
CA SER A 595 -30.20 -25.66 -25.25
C SER A 595 -28.93 -25.21 -25.98
N ASP A 596 -27.78 -25.27 -25.31
CA ASP A 596 -26.44 -25.05 -25.85
C ASP A 596 -25.40 -25.79 -24.99
N ARG A 597 -24.14 -25.86 -25.44
CA ARG A 597 -23.00 -26.43 -24.70
C ARG A 597 -21.86 -25.43 -24.46
N SER A 598 -21.90 -24.26 -25.09
CA SER A 598 -20.96 -23.16 -24.86
C SER A 598 -21.66 -21.85 -25.16
N VAL A 599 -21.70 -20.93 -24.19
CA VAL A 599 -22.28 -19.59 -24.38
C VAL A 599 -21.42 -18.53 -23.71
N ARG A 600 -21.59 -17.28 -24.15
CA ARG A 600 -20.95 -16.12 -23.52
C ARG A 600 -21.35 -16.00 -22.06
N ALA A 601 -20.43 -15.51 -21.23
CA ALA A 601 -20.68 -15.14 -19.84
C ALA A 601 -22.00 -14.33 -19.72
N GLY A 602 -22.83 -14.68 -18.74
CA GLY A 602 -24.10 -14.01 -18.49
C GLY A 602 -25.30 -14.53 -19.31
N ARG A 603 -25.15 -15.57 -20.13
CA ARG A 603 -26.26 -16.17 -20.90
C ARG A 603 -26.82 -17.42 -20.20
N ASN A 604 -28.14 -17.60 -20.28
CA ASN A 604 -28.80 -18.77 -19.71
C ASN A 604 -28.77 -19.98 -20.65
N ILE A 605 -28.48 -21.16 -20.08
CA ILE A 605 -28.68 -22.46 -20.70
C ILE A 605 -29.85 -23.16 -20.00
N THR A 606 -30.69 -23.83 -20.79
CA THR A 606 -31.72 -24.73 -20.29
C THR A 606 -31.29 -26.18 -20.52
N VAL A 607 -31.34 -27.00 -19.48
CA VAL A 607 -31.15 -28.45 -19.55
C VAL A 607 -32.46 -29.18 -19.25
N THR A 608 -32.69 -30.29 -19.93
CA THR A 608 -33.86 -31.16 -19.75
C THR A 608 -33.42 -32.61 -19.65
N ALA A 609 -33.80 -33.27 -18.55
CA ALA A 609 -33.60 -34.69 -18.34
C ALA A 609 -34.70 -35.49 -19.05
N VAL A 610 -34.28 -36.48 -19.84
CA VAL A 610 -35.16 -37.38 -20.59
C VAL A 610 -34.91 -38.80 -20.10
N PRO A 611 -35.77 -39.37 -19.23
CA PRO A 611 -35.62 -40.74 -18.73
C PRO A 611 -35.74 -41.78 -19.86
N ALA A 612 -35.02 -42.90 -19.73
CA ALA A 612 -35.20 -44.06 -20.59
C ALA A 612 -36.50 -44.83 -20.23
N GLU A 613 -36.93 -45.75 -21.09
CA GLU A 613 -38.08 -46.61 -20.80
C GLU A 613 -37.84 -47.40 -19.50
N GLY A 614 -38.79 -47.32 -18.56
CA GLY A 614 -38.68 -47.96 -17.25
C GLY A 614 -37.90 -47.16 -16.19
N TRP A 615 -37.47 -45.93 -16.48
CA TRP A 615 -36.76 -45.06 -15.51
C TRP A 615 -37.53 -43.77 -15.23
N SER A 616 -37.28 -43.13 -14.08
CA SER A 616 -37.77 -41.79 -13.73
C SER A 616 -36.62 -40.86 -13.33
N PHE A 617 -36.78 -39.56 -13.60
CA PHE A 617 -35.81 -38.55 -13.19
C PHE A 617 -35.98 -38.24 -11.70
N VAL A 618 -34.87 -38.25 -10.96
CA VAL A 618 -34.85 -38.01 -9.52
C VAL A 618 -34.43 -36.58 -9.21
N ARG A 619 -33.24 -36.18 -9.69
CA ARG A 619 -32.65 -34.86 -9.41
C ARG A 619 -31.47 -34.52 -10.32
N TRP A 620 -31.14 -33.23 -10.36
CA TRP A 620 -29.86 -32.73 -10.81
C TRP A 620 -28.82 -32.74 -9.69
N SER A 621 -27.55 -32.88 -10.06
CA SER A 621 -26.39 -32.78 -9.17
C SER A 621 -25.18 -32.21 -9.92
N GLY A 622 -24.13 -31.79 -9.20
CA GLY A 622 -23.00 -31.06 -9.76
C GLY A 622 -23.16 -29.55 -9.51
N ASP A 623 -22.89 -28.72 -10.51
CA ASP A 623 -23.01 -27.26 -10.43
C ASP A 623 -24.45 -26.74 -10.41
N ILE A 624 -25.45 -27.61 -10.56
CA ILE A 624 -26.86 -27.29 -10.36
C ILE A 624 -27.54 -28.36 -9.51
N SER A 625 -28.62 -27.98 -8.83
CA SER A 625 -29.47 -28.87 -8.03
C SER A 625 -30.94 -28.71 -8.42
N GLY A 626 -31.79 -29.66 -8.01
CA GLY A 626 -33.24 -29.58 -8.17
C GLY A 626 -33.88 -30.85 -8.70
N SER A 627 -35.16 -31.04 -8.41
CA SER A 627 -35.96 -32.22 -8.79
C SER A 627 -36.85 -32.00 -10.02
N SER A 628 -36.81 -30.81 -10.61
CA SER A 628 -37.52 -30.51 -11.85
C SER A 628 -36.77 -31.10 -13.05
N PRO A 629 -37.43 -31.86 -13.95
CA PRO A 629 -36.78 -32.46 -15.12
C PRO A 629 -36.30 -31.43 -16.15
N SER A 630 -36.58 -30.14 -15.96
CA SER A 630 -36.01 -29.04 -16.73
C SER A 630 -35.47 -27.97 -15.78
N ALA A 631 -34.28 -27.46 -16.04
CA ALA A 631 -33.62 -26.41 -15.27
C ALA A 631 -32.99 -25.37 -16.19
N THR A 632 -33.05 -24.09 -15.83
CA THR A 632 -32.43 -22.98 -16.57
C THR A 632 -31.49 -22.23 -15.64
N PHE A 633 -30.26 -22.00 -16.06
CA PHE A 633 -29.22 -21.36 -15.26
C PHE A 633 -28.25 -20.56 -16.14
N MET A 634 -27.65 -19.52 -15.60
CA MET A 634 -26.68 -18.68 -16.28
C MET A 634 -25.30 -19.32 -16.30
N MET A 635 -24.57 -19.09 -17.38
CA MET A 635 -23.18 -19.46 -17.52
C MET A 635 -22.30 -18.28 -17.10
N ASP A 636 -21.66 -18.41 -15.94
CA ASP A 636 -20.76 -17.44 -15.30
C ASP A 636 -19.36 -18.02 -15.01
N ARG A 637 -19.20 -19.35 -15.18
CA ARG A 637 -17.96 -20.12 -15.23
C ARG A 637 -18.24 -21.42 -15.99
N ASN A 638 -17.21 -22.24 -16.23
CA ASN A 638 -17.42 -23.61 -16.72
C ASN A 638 -18.25 -24.40 -15.70
N LYS A 639 -19.31 -25.09 -16.15
CA LYS A 639 -20.23 -25.83 -15.28
C LYS A 639 -20.36 -27.29 -15.71
N SER A 640 -20.55 -28.17 -14.73
CA SER A 640 -20.75 -29.60 -14.89
C SER A 640 -22.05 -30.05 -14.22
N VAL A 641 -22.93 -30.68 -15.00
CA VAL A 641 -24.28 -31.06 -14.56
C VAL A 641 -24.53 -32.55 -14.76
N THR A 642 -25.07 -33.20 -13.73
CA THR A 642 -25.39 -34.63 -13.73
C THR A 642 -26.87 -34.86 -13.49
N ALA A 643 -27.54 -35.59 -14.39
CA ALA A 643 -28.91 -36.05 -14.20
C ALA A 643 -28.93 -37.44 -13.56
N VAL A 644 -29.63 -37.57 -12.44
CA VAL A 644 -29.79 -38.84 -11.72
C VAL A 644 -31.17 -39.42 -12.04
N PHE A 645 -31.19 -40.67 -12.49
CA PHE A 645 -32.41 -41.43 -12.79
C PHE A 645 -32.47 -42.70 -11.91
N GLU A 646 -33.68 -43.16 -11.62
CA GLU A 646 -33.94 -44.45 -10.93
C GLU A 646 -34.87 -45.35 -11.76
N GLU A 647 -34.73 -46.67 -11.62
CA GLU A 647 -35.61 -47.65 -12.26
C GLU A 647 -36.98 -47.69 -11.55
N ASN A 648 -38.08 -47.71 -12.32
CA ASN A 648 -39.46 -47.62 -11.86
C ASN A 648 -40.02 -48.92 -11.23
#